data_AF-A0A946MFR2-F1
#
_entry.id   AF-A0A946MFR2-F1
#
_cell.length_a   1.000
_cell.length_b   1.000
_cell.length_c   1.000
_cell.angle_alpha   90.00
_cell.angle_beta   90.00
_cell.angle_gamma   90.00
#
_symmetry.space_group_name_H-M   'P 1'
#
loop_
_entity.id
_entity.type
_entity.pdbx_description
1 polymer ?
#
loop_
_entity_poly.entity_id
_entity_poly.type
_entity_poly.pdbx_seq_one_letter_code
_entity_poly.pdbx_strand_id
1 'polypeptide(L)'
;LAIAVVQDGHIILERGFGLADTDKQTKATEHTLFSLASISKPITATGIMLLEQRGKLEIDRAANEYLGAVKIRAKVGDAADVSVNSLLNHSSGIGLHYQFYYQDDDYAIPSRDDTIRHYGIAVSKPGAVYKYCNLGYGILDYLISRHSGKPYAQFMREDVFKPLLMTNTYVGLPIERVDDAAVRYDRQGKAVTPYGFDHDGASAVYSSAHDLAMFALFNLGRVSKGQTAIFDVEAVQRLHAPTNPIRAGVGYGMGWATNENDSGYKTVSHTGGMPGVATRLTLVPEQGIAVVCLCNTSSSLPHKTVKKILSMLLKDYKFDPPNVLLPRRRNLSPKLKPSTELTGTWRGSIETYEGHRQLLLWIAKDGTVRAKLGNQFITLVAHTRFNDGVFTGEFAGDLQTSDTSRVAHYLRLVLRLEDGFLRGAVETITDESVRWVKGERVPQRGYFGLTHWAELTRASIVGGERLLFDRKSLAGWKVIEENDFKNHGTVAVVEGVIQIGKGKPAAGIKVARAFPRINYEVVFEARRTEGNDFFCGVTFPIRDNYCSFIVGGWGGGVVGLSNIDTMAAVENDTTRYLEVKDNQWYTIRLRVTEQRVIAWIDGEEFANIEVADHKFDIWWEQEPVRPFGIASWNTSAEVRNIRLLPAVD
;
A
#
# COMPACT_ATOMS: atom_id res chain seq x y z
N LEU A 1 15.44 11.89 32.39
CA LEU A 1 16.31 10.79 31.88
C LEU A 1 16.60 9.85 33.04
N ALA A 2 16.64 8.54 32.83
CA ALA A 2 17.11 7.57 33.82
C ALA A 2 18.05 6.55 33.16
N ILE A 3 19.10 6.15 33.87
CA ILE A 3 20.14 5.23 33.38
C ILE A 3 20.32 4.11 34.39
N ALA A 4 20.55 2.89 33.89
CA ALA A 4 21.10 1.80 34.69
C ALA A 4 22.18 1.06 33.89
N VAL A 5 23.22 0.58 34.59
CA VAL A 5 24.35 -0.15 34.01
C VAL A 5 24.57 -1.42 34.81
N VAL A 6 24.58 -2.54 34.10
CA VAL A 6 24.88 -3.86 34.64
C VAL A 6 26.26 -4.27 34.15
N GLN A 7 27.08 -4.81 35.04
CA GLN A 7 28.35 -5.46 34.72
C GLN A 7 28.56 -6.64 35.68
N ASP A 8 28.96 -7.79 35.12
CA ASP A 8 29.33 -8.99 35.88
C ASP A 8 28.29 -9.42 36.92
N GLY A 9 27.00 -9.37 36.54
CA GLY A 9 25.89 -9.79 37.39
C GLY A 9 25.42 -8.76 38.42
N HIS A 10 25.97 -7.54 38.41
CA HIS A 10 25.63 -6.48 39.37
C HIS A 10 25.21 -5.20 38.68
N ILE A 11 24.30 -4.44 39.30
CA ILE A 11 24.01 -3.06 38.89
C ILE A 11 25.13 -2.18 39.47
N ILE A 12 26.00 -1.66 38.61
CA ILE A 12 27.15 -0.83 39.01
C ILE A 12 26.84 0.67 39.01
N LEU A 13 25.76 1.06 38.34
CA LEU A 13 25.25 2.44 38.30
C LEU A 13 23.75 2.41 38.05
N GLU A 14 23.00 3.19 38.82
CA GLU A 14 21.63 3.58 38.49
C GLU A 14 21.41 5.02 38.95
N ARG A 15 20.82 5.85 38.09
CA ARG A 15 20.62 7.27 38.39
C ARG A 15 19.56 7.92 37.49
N GLY A 16 18.74 8.78 38.09
CA GLY A 16 17.89 9.73 37.38
C GLY A 16 18.54 11.10 37.18
N PHE A 17 18.17 11.77 36.08
CA PHE A 17 18.64 13.12 35.72
C PHE A 17 17.48 13.97 35.20
N GLY A 18 17.42 15.21 35.66
CA GLY A 18 16.38 16.18 35.29
C GLY A 18 15.04 15.88 35.96
N LEU A 19 13.96 16.30 35.30
CA LEU A 19 12.59 16.20 35.81
C LEU A 19 11.82 15.08 35.09
N ALA A 20 11.03 14.33 35.86
CA ALA A 20 9.99 13.42 35.38
C ALA A 20 8.71 14.20 35.03
N ASP A 21 8.44 15.26 35.78
CA ASP A 21 7.31 16.18 35.59
C ASP A 21 7.80 17.62 35.81
N THR A 22 7.71 18.44 34.77
CA THR A 22 8.11 19.86 34.79
C THR A 22 7.17 20.72 35.61
N ASP A 23 5.88 20.42 35.61
CA ASP A 23 4.86 21.26 36.22
C ASP A 23 4.84 21.02 37.73
N LYS A 24 4.97 19.74 38.14
CA LYS A 24 5.10 19.33 39.55
C LYS A 24 6.53 19.44 40.08
N GLN A 25 7.51 19.79 39.24
CA GLN A 25 8.95 19.81 39.58
C GLN A 25 9.46 18.46 40.15
N THR A 26 8.84 17.35 39.74
CA THR A 26 9.21 16.01 40.21
C THR A 26 10.52 15.58 39.57
N LYS A 27 11.54 15.29 40.39
CA LYS A 27 12.83 14.79 39.90
C LYS A 27 12.70 13.38 39.33
N ALA A 28 13.36 13.13 38.20
CA ALA A 28 13.51 11.78 37.70
C ALA A 28 14.50 11.00 38.58
N THR A 29 14.17 9.75 38.87
CA THR A 29 15.01 8.77 39.58
C THR A 29 15.15 7.51 38.74
N GLU A 30 16.02 6.58 39.17
CA GLU A 30 16.15 5.23 38.63
C GLU A 30 14.86 4.40 38.72
N HIS A 31 13.97 4.75 39.67
CA HIS A 31 12.68 4.10 39.91
C HIS A 31 11.48 4.78 39.23
N THR A 32 11.66 5.96 38.62
CA THR A 32 10.59 6.63 37.86
C THR A 32 10.09 5.74 36.72
N LEU A 33 8.76 5.63 36.56
CA LEU A 33 8.15 4.88 35.47
C LEU A 33 8.25 5.67 34.15
N PHE A 34 8.92 5.12 33.15
CA PHE A 34 8.93 5.66 31.79
C PHE A 34 8.16 4.75 30.85
N SER A 35 7.46 5.34 29.87
CA SER A 35 6.95 4.56 28.75
C SER A 35 8.11 4.00 27.94
N LEU A 36 8.04 2.71 27.59
CA LEU A 36 9.14 2.00 26.97
C LEU A 36 9.10 2.00 25.44
N ALA A 37 7.95 2.32 24.84
CA ALA A 37 7.70 2.10 23.43
C ALA A 37 8.10 0.66 23.04
N SER A 38 8.90 0.49 21.99
CA SER A 38 9.22 -0.82 21.44
C SER A 38 10.17 -1.69 22.26
N ILE A 39 10.72 -1.23 23.40
CA ILE A 39 11.32 -2.15 24.39
C ILE A 39 10.22 -3.08 25.01
N SER A 40 8.94 -2.77 24.82
CA SER A 40 7.84 -3.70 25.12
C SER A 40 7.95 -5.02 24.34
N LYS A 41 8.53 -5.03 23.13
CA LYS A 41 8.62 -6.22 22.27
C LYS A 41 9.45 -7.36 22.86
N PRO A 42 10.72 -7.15 23.30
CA PRO A 42 11.47 -8.22 23.95
C PRO A 42 10.80 -8.74 25.22
N ILE A 43 10.06 -7.88 25.93
CA ILE A 43 9.26 -8.26 27.10
C ILE A 43 8.07 -9.16 26.70
N THR A 44 7.30 -8.80 25.67
CA THR A 44 6.22 -9.64 25.14
C THR A 44 6.74 -10.97 24.59
N ALA A 45 7.88 -10.95 23.89
CA ALA A 45 8.53 -12.16 23.38
C ALA A 45 8.90 -13.12 24.52
N THR A 46 9.38 -12.58 25.65
CA THR A 46 9.64 -13.35 26.87
C THR A 46 8.37 -14.03 27.40
N GLY A 47 7.22 -13.34 27.36
CA GLY A 47 5.93 -13.93 27.73
C GLY A 47 5.48 -15.07 26.81
N ILE A 48 5.70 -14.95 25.50
CA ILE A 48 5.42 -16.02 24.52
C ILE A 48 6.30 -17.24 24.76
N MET A 49 7.59 -17.04 24.95
CA MET A 49 8.54 -18.14 25.24
C MET A 49 8.18 -18.86 26.54
N LEU A 50 7.71 -18.14 27.57
CA LEU A 50 7.23 -18.75 28.80
C LEU A 50 5.99 -19.63 28.57
N LEU A 51 5.08 -19.24 27.67
CA LEU A 51 3.94 -20.07 27.30
C LEU A 51 4.36 -21.31 26.51
N GLU A 52 5.32 -21.18 25.61
CA GLU A 52 5.90 -22.30 24.87
C GLU A 52 6.52 -23.33 25.83
N GLN A 53 7.34 -22.88 26.78
CA GLN A 53 7.93 -23.78 27.78
C GLN A 53 6.90 -24.50 28.65
N ARG A 54 5.73 -23.88 28.88
CA ARG A 54 4.60 -24.48 29.58
C ARG A 54 3.74 -25.37 28.67
N GLY A 55 4.16 -25.63 27.43
CA GLY A 55 3.46 -26.45 26.46
C GLY A 55 2.11 -25.86 26.00
N LYS A 56 1.93 -24.54 26.12
CA LYS A 56 0.68 -23.86 25.75
C LYS A 56 0.59 -23.50 24.27
N LEU A 57 1.74 -23.36 23.61
CA LEU A 57 1.86 -23.13 22.16
C LEU A 57 3.22 -23.62 21.67
N GLU A 58 3.36 -23.82 20.37
CA GLU A 58 4.62 -24.11 19.69
C GLU A 58 4.92 -22.95 18.74
N ILE A 59 6.10 -22.33 18.85
CA ILE A 59 6.33 -21.08 18.13
C ILE A 59 6.47 -21.25 16.62
N ASP A 60 6.87 -22.43 16.14
CA ASP A 60 7.03 -22.71 14.71
C ASP A 60 5.71 -23.13 14.04
N ARG A 61 4.63 -23.32 14.81
CA ARG A 61 3.28 -23.56 14.27
C ARG A 61 2.63 -22.28 13.77
N ALA A 62 1.65 -22.44 12.90
CA ALA A 62 0.89 -21.34 12.34
C ALA A 62 0.19 -20.55 13.46
N ALA A 63 0.37 -19.23 13.51
CA ALA A 63 -0.27 -18.38 14.50
C ALA A 63 -1.80 -18.50 14.46
N ASN A 64 -2.36 -18.78 13.28
CA ASN A 64 -3.78 -19.02 13.07
C ASN A 64 -4.32 -20.24 13.84
N GLU A 65 -3.52 -21.23 14.21
CA GLU A 65 -3.94 -22.34 15.07
C GLU A 65 -4.32 -21.84 16.48
N TYR A 66 -3.70 -20.75 16.93
CA TYR A 66 -3.85 -20.19 18.26
C TYR A 66 -4.83 -19.00 18.32
N LEU A 67 -5.26 -18.45 17.17
CA LEU A 67 -6.10 -17.25 17.07
C LEU A 67 -7.62 -17.50 17.07
N GLY A 68 -8.09 -18.73 17.27
CA GLY A 68 -9.54 -19.00 17.35
C GLY A 68 -10.30 -18.55 16.10
N ALA A 69 -11.39 -17.78 16.25
CA ALA A 69 -12.25 -17.38 15.14
C ALA A 69 -11.67 -16.27 14.24
N VAL A 70 -10.86 -15.35 14.77
CA VAL A 70 -10.19 -14.32 13.97
C VAL A 70 -8.93 -14.91 13.35
N LYS A 71 -8.64 -14.61 12.08
CA LYS A 71 -7.51 -15.18 11.35
C LYS A 71 -6.72 -14.09 10.63
N ILE A 72 -5.39 -14.27 10.62
CA ILE A 72 -4.47 -13.57 9.72
C ILE A 72 -4.76 -14.05 8.30
N ARG A 73 -4.75 -13.12 7.35
CA ARG A 73 -4.93 -13.36 5.91
C ARG A 73 -3.62 -13.12 5.17
N ALA A 74 -3.49 -13.66 3.96
CA ALA A 74 -2.34 -13.39 3.09
C ALA A 74 -2.81 -12.94 1.71
N LYS A 75 -2.17 -11.89 1.18
CA LYS A 75 -2.27 -11.49 -0.24
C LYS A 75 -1.11 -12.03 -1.05
N VAL A 76 0.01 -12.34 -0.38
CA VAL A 76 1.20 -12.94 -0.97
C VAL A 76 1.64 -14.12 -0.11
N GLY A 77 1.83 -15.29 -0.71
CA GLY A 77 2.11 -16.53 0.01
C GLY A 77 0.86 -17.11 0.68
N ASP A 78 1.04 -18.02 1.63
CA ASP A 78 -0.04 -18.65 2.40
C ASP A 78 -0.11 -18.07 3.82
N ALA A 79 -1.32 -17.84 4.33
CA ALA A 79 -1.52 -17.42 5.71
C ALA A 79 -1.17 -18.52 6.72
N ALA A 80 -1.16 -19.79 6.30
CA ALA A 80 -0.69 -20.91 7.10
C ALA A 80 0.81 -20.83 7.41
N ASP A 81 1.59 -20.15 6.57
CA ASP A 81 3.04 -19.97 6.77
C ASP A 81 3.37 -18.87 7.78
N VAL A 82 2.37 -18.11 8.25
CA VAL A 82 2.57 -17.10 9.31
C VAL A 82 2.64 -17.82 10.66
N SER A 83 3.84 -18.25 11.05
CA SER A 83 4.10 -18.86 12.35
C SER A 83 4.18 -17.84 13.49
N VAL A 84 4.06 -18.27 14.74
CA VAL A 84 4.27 -17.40 15.91
C VAL A 84 5.70 -16.84 15.91
N ASN A 85 6.69 -17.65 15.51
CA ASN A 85 8.08 -17.26 15.33
C ASN A 85 8.24 -16.17 14.26
N SER A 86 7.48 -16.25 13.16
CA SER A 86 7.50 -15.21 12.13
C SER A 86 6.98 -13.85 12.63
N LEU A 87 6.06 -13.85 13.61
CA LEU A 87 5.62 -12.63 14.30
C LEU A 87 6.70 -12.09 15.24
N LEU A 88 7.38 -12.97 15.97
CA LEU A 88 8.45 -12.63 16.92
C LEU A 88 9.68 -12.02 16.22
N ASN A 89 10.02 -12.47 15.01
CA ASN A 89 11.22 -12.03 14.31
C ASN A 89 10.95 -11.07 13.13
N HIS A 90 9.73 -10.54 13.02
CA HIS A 90 9.29 -9.65 11.93
C HIS A 90 9.45 -10.23 10.51
N SER A 91 9.24 -11.54 10.34
CA SER A 91 9.19 -12.20 9.03
C SER A 91 7.78 -12.60 8.58
N SER A 92 6.74 -12.30 9.36
CA SER A 92 5.35 -12.69 9.06
C SER A 92 4.79 -12.12 7.74
N GLY A 93 5.42 -11.09 7.21
CA GLY A 93 4.95 -10.37 6.03
C GLY A 93 3.76 -9.44 6.26
N ILE A 94 3.27 -9.35 7.51
CA ILE A 94 2.21 -8.39 7.87
C ILE A 94 2.72 -6.97 7.63
N GLY A 95 1.83 -6.13 7.09
CA GLY A 95 2.12 -4.75 6.76
C GLY A 95 2.56 -3.88 7.95
N LEU A 96 3.08 -2.69 7.64
CA LEU A 96 3.26 -1.63 8.62
C LEU A 96 1.92 -1.37 9.34
N HIS A 97 1.98 -1.38 10.67
CA HIS A 97 0.85 -1.02 11.54
C HIS A 97 1.35 -0.25 12.75
N TYR A 98 0.73 0.89 13.04
CA TYR A 98 0.70 1.53 14.34
C TYR A 98 -0.46 2.51 14.39
N GLN A 99 -1.19 2.56 15.50
CA GLN A 99 -2.23 3.56 15.79
C GLN A 99 -2.14 4.06 17.21
N PHE A 100 -2.29 5.37 17.38
CA PHE A 100 -2.23 6.06 18.65
C PHE A 100 -3.58 6.68 18.92
N TYR A 101 -4.19 6.40 20.07
CA TYR A 101 -5.52 6.91 20.46
C TYR A 101 -5.35 7.84 21.63
N TYR A 102 -5.42 9.14 21.38
CA TYR A 102 -5.23 10.15 22.41
C TYR A 102 -6.47 10.27 23.29
N GLN A 103 -6.27 10.61 24.56
CA GLN A 103 -7.38 10.72 25.51
C GLN A 103 -8.41 11.81 25.13
N ASP A 104 -8.00 12.82 24.35
CA ASP A 104 -8.86 13.86 23.79
C ASP A 104 -9.29 13.61 22.33
N ASP A 105 -9.07 12.40 21.80
CA ASP A 105 -9.61 11.99 20.49
C ASP A 105 -11.06 11.47 20.64
N ASP A 106 -11.88 11.70 19.62
CA ASP A 106 -13.24 11.12 19.51
C ASP A 106 -13.22 9.62 19.11
N TYR A 107 -12.04 9.03 18.94
CA TYR A 107 -11.85 7.68 18.39
C TYR A 107 -11.52 6.68 19.49
N ALA A 108 -12.34 5.63 19.60
CA ALA A 108 -12.08 4.53 20.50
C ALA A 108 -11.03 3.56 19.95
N ILE A 109 -10.28 2.91 20.84
CA ILE A 109 -9.39 1.80 20.49
C ILE A 109 -10.27 0.62 20.00
N PRO A 110 -10.08 0.11 18.78
CA PRO A 110 -10.81 -1.04 18.27
C PRO A 110 -10.58 -2.29 19.12
N SER A 111 -11.49 -3.24 19.02
CA SER A 111 -11.23 -4.57 19.59
C SER A 111 -10.03 -5.22 18.88
N ARG A 112 -9.33 -6.13 19.59
CA ARG A 112 -8.22 -6.84 18.98
C ARG A 112 -8.62 -7.62 17.73
N ASP A 113 -9.80 -8.23 17.78
CA ASP A 113 -10.34 -8.98 16.67
C ASP A 113 -10.55 -8.06 15.46
N ASP A 114 -11.06 -6.84 15.65
CA ASP A 114 -11.26 -5.90 14.54
C ASP A 114 -9.94 -5.41 13.98
N THR A 115 -8.96 -5.07 14.82
CA THR A 115 -7.61 -4.71 14.34
C THR A 115 -6.98 -5.85 13.53
N ILE A 116 -7.10 -7.11 13.96
CA ILE A 116 -6.57 -8.26 13.22
C ILE A 116 -7.38 -8.49 11.92
N ARG A 117 -8.71 -8.37 11.96
CA ARG A 117 -9.55 -8.47 10.74
C ARG A 117 -9.14 -7.42 9.72
N HIS A 118 -8.94 -6.17 10.14
CA HIS A 118 -8.64 -5.06 9.25
C HIS A 118 -7.21 -5.11 8.71
N TYR A 119 -6.22 -5.39 9.58
CA TYR A 119 -4.80 -5.16 9.29
C TYR A 119 -3.90 -6.39 9.44
N GLY A 120 -4.42 -7.52 9.92
CA GLY A 120 -3.71 -8.81 9.98
C GLY A 120 -3.58 -9.45 8.60
N ILE A 121 -2.98 -8.74 7.64
CA ILE A 121 -2.82 -9.15 6.25
C ILE A 121 -1.32 -9.20 5.91
N ALA A 122 -0.84 -10.38 5.53
CA ALA A 122 0.50 -10.55 4.96
C ALA A 122 0.53 -10.02 3.52
N VAL A 123 1.33 -8.98 3.29
CA VAL A 123 1.51 -8.29 1.99
C VAL A 123 2.85 -8.63 1.33
N SER A 124 3.63 -9.49 1.97
CA SER A 124 4.82 -10.14 1.42
C SER A 124 4.84 -11.60 1.89
N LYS A 125 5.51 -12.46 1.13
CA LYS A 125 5.60 -13.89 1.46
C LYS A 125 6.12 -14.08 2.91
N PRO A 126 5.37 -14.77 3.80
CA PRO A 126 5.83 -15.06 5.15
C PRO A 126 7.18 -15.80 5.15
N GLY A 127 8.04 -15.47 6.11
CA GLY A 127 9.40 -15.99 6.22
C GLY A 127 10.43 -15.40 5.24
N ALA A 128 10.01 -14.66 4.21
CA ALA A 128 10.92 -14.29 3.11
C ALA A 128 11.82 -13.09 3.43
N VAL A 129 11.33 -12.09 4.17
CA VAL A 129 12.04 -10.83 4.42
C VAL A 129 11.74 -10.27 5.80
N TYR A 130 12.67 -9.49 6.35
CA TYR A 130 12.44 -8.64 7.51
C TYR A 130 11.54 -7.45 7.17
N LYS A 131 10.38 -7.37 7.81
CA LYS A 131 9.47 -6.21 7.76
C LYS A 131 8.92 -5.92 9.15
N TYR A 132 9.47 -4.88 9.79
CA TYR A 132 9.07 -4.47 11.13
C TYR A 132 7.57 -4.14 11.21
N CYS A 133 6.84 -4.82 12.09
CA CYS A 133 5.40 -4.70 12.24
C CYS A 133 5.00 -4.67 13.73
N ASN A 134 4.32 -3.60 14.18
CA ASN A 134 3.83 -3.57 15.57
C ASN A 134 2.62 -4.48 15.78
N LEU A 135 1.75 -4.64 14.77
CA LEU A 135 0.61 -5.54 14.87
C LEU A 135 1.03 -6.99 15.07
N GLY A 136 2.19 -7.43 14.56
CA GLY A 136 2.72 -8.76 14.88
C GLY A 136 2.83 -8.99 16.39
N TYR A 137 3.30 -7.98 17.12
CA TYR A 137 3.37 -8.02 18.59
C TYR A 137 2.03 -7.78 19.28
N GLY A 138 1.13 -7.01 18.66
CA GLY A 138 -0.27 -6.96 19.04
C GLY A 138 -0.93 -8.35 18.93
N ILE A 139 -0.61 -9.13 17.92
CA ILE A 139 -1.14 -10.51 17.80
C ILE A 139 -0.53 -11.39 18.90
N LEU A 140 0.77 -11.28 19.16
CA LEU A 140 1.43 -12.07 20.21
C LEU A 140 0.83 -11.85 21.59
N ASP A 141 0.57 -10.61 21.99
CA ASP A 141 0.01 -10.37 23.32
C ASP A 141 -1.48 -10.80 23.42
N TYR A 142 -2.19 -10.85 22.28
CA TYR A 142 -3.50 -11.50 22.19
C TYR A 142 -3.41 -13.01 22.38
N LEU A 143 -2.40 -13.66 21.79
CA LEU A 143 -2.10 -15.08 22.03
C LEU A 143 -1.78 -15.34 23.50
N ILE A 144 -1.01 -14.45 24.14
CA ILE A 144 -0.74 -14.55 25.58
C ILE A 144 -2.04 -14.58 26.36
N SER A 145 -2.95 -13.66 26.08
CA SER A 145 -4.21 -13.56 26.82
C SER A 145 -5.05 -14.84 26.71
N ARG A 146 -5.15 -15.39 25.50
CA ARG A 146 -5.95 -16.60 25.24
C ARG A 146 -5.35 -17.86 25.84
N HIS A 147 -4.05 -18.06 25.68
CA HIS A 147 -3.40 -19.33 26.05
C HIS A 147 -2.90 -19.36 27.49
N SER A 148 -2.84 -18.20 28.16
CA SER A 148 -2.67 -18.13 29.61
C SER A 148 -3.98 -18.19 30.39
N GLY A 149 -5.11 -17.81 29.77
CA GLY A 149 -6.39 -17.63 30.46
C GLY A 149 -6.45 -16.37 31.34
N LYS A 150 -5.47 -15.46 31.24
CA LYS A 150 -5.39 -14.20 31.99
C LYS A 150 -5.32 -13.02 31.02
N PRO A 151 -5.82 -11.82 31.36
CA PRO A 151 -5.51 -10.61 30.60
C PRO A 151 -4.00 -10.42 30.44
N TYR A 152 -3.55 -9.97 29.26
CA TYR A 152 -2.12 -9.75 28.96
C TYR A 152 -1.37 -9.03 30.07
N ALA A 153 -1.90 -7.90 30.56
CA ALA A 153 -1.29 -7.13 31.64
C ALA A 153 -1.14 -7.94 32.95
N GLN A 154 -2.13 -8.75 33.28
CA GLN A 154 -2.11 -9.61 34.48
C GLN A 154 -1.08 -10.73 34.34
N PHE A 155 -1.07 -11.44 33.20
CA PHE A 155 -0.08 -12.48 32.92
C PHE A 155 1.34 -11.92 33.02
N MET A 156 1.62 -10.80 32.34
CA MET A 156 2.95 -10.20 32.40
C MET A 156 3.32 -9.78 33.82
N ARG A 157 2.37 -9.24 34.60
CA ARG A 157 2.63 -8.86 35.99
C ARG A 157 2.98 -10.05 36.88
N GLU A 158 2.21 -11.13 36.78
CA GLU A 158 2.32 -12.28 37.69
C GLU A 158 3.40 -13.28 37.29
N ASP A 159 3.49 -13.58 35.98
CA ASP A 159 4.29 -14.68 35.47
C ASP A 159 5.66 -14.23 34.92
N VAL A 160 5.83 -12.92 34.65
CA VAL A 160 7.10 -12.37 34.12
C VAL A 160 7.71 -11.35 35.08
N PHE A 161 6.99 -10.27 35.41
CA PHE A 161 7.56 -9.14 36.15
C PHE A 161 7.87 -9.48 37.61
N LYS A 162 6.92 -10.05 38.35
CA LYS A 162 7.13 -10.42 39.76
C LYS A 162 8.30 -11.41 39.95
N PRO A 163 8.39 -12.54 39.22
CA PRO A 163 9.51 -13.46 39.35
C PRO A 163 10.87 -12.82 39.02
N LEU A 164 10.88 -11.91 38.05
CA LEU A 164 12.08 -11.17 37.65
C LEU A 164 12.39 -9.95 38.53
N LEU A 165 11.65 -9.74 39.63
CA LEU A 165 11.75 -8.58 40.53
C LEU A 165 11.57 -7.21 39.82
N MET A 166 10.83 -7.20 38.72
CA MET A 166 10.41 -5.99 38.01
C MET A 166 9.16 -5.38 38.69
N THR A 167 9.34 -4.92 39.93
CA THR A 167 8.22 -4.50 40.79
C THR A 167 7.56 -3.18 40.36
N ASN A 168 8.26 -2.33 39.59
CA ASN A 168 7.78 -1.10 38.97
C ASN A 168 7.71 -1.26 37.43
N THR A 169 7.09 -2.34 36.98
CA THR A 169 6.82 -2.59 35.55
C THR A 169 5.37 -3.02 35.35
N TYR A 170 4.72 -2.41 34.35
CA TYR A 170 3.30 -2.57 34.04
C TYR A 170 3.05 -2.54 32.53
N VAL A 171 2.07 -3.32 32.06
CA VAL A 171 1.48 -3.15 30.74
C VAL A 171 0.30 -2.18 30.90
N GLY A 172 0.39 -1.01 30.26
CA GLY A 172 -0.44 0.13 30.65
C GLY A 172 -0.14 0.59 32.09
N LEU A 173 -0.62 1.76 32.47
CA LEU A 173 -0.51 2.22 33.85
C LEU A 173 -1.80 1.90 34.61
N PRO A 174 -1.73 1.21 35.76
CA PRO A 174 -2.82 1.21 36.72
C PRO A 174 -3.16 2.64 37.15
N ILE A 175 -4.44 2.92 37.43
CA ILE A 175 -4.92 4.27 37.72
C ILE A 175 -4.18 4.90 38.92
N GLU A 176 -3.85 4.08 39.91
CA GLU A 176 -3.12 4.45 41.13
C GLU A 176 -1.63 4.72 40.91
N ARG A 177 -1.07 4.38 39.75
CA ARG A 177 0.35 4.59 39.39
C ARG A 177 0.54 5.68 38.33
N VAL A 178 -0.53 6.31 37.85
CA VAL A 178 -0.45 7.32 36.78
C VAL A 178 0.44 8.50 37.20
N ASP A 179 0.31 8.97 38.44
CA ASP A 179 1.08 10.10 38.96
C ASP A 179 2.57 9.79 39.22
N ASP A 180 2.95 8.50 39.25
CA ASP A 180 4.35 8.07 39.41
C ASP A 180 5.13 8.06 38.09
N ALA A 181 4.42 8.15 36.96
CA ALA A 181 5.01 8.07 35.64
C ALA A 181 5.56 9.40 35.16
N ALA A 182 6.71 9.36 34.49
CA ALA A 182 7.26 10.51 33.82
C ALA A 182 6.29 11.01 32.73
N VAL A 183 5.94 12.30 32.81
CA VAL A 183 5.17 12.99 31.78
C VAL A 183 5.97 12.98 30.48
N ARG A 184 5.32 12.62 29.38
CA ARG A 184 5.91 12.63 28.04
C ARG A 184 5.94 14.06 27.50
N TYR A 185 7.08 14.52 27.00
CA TYR A 185 7.23 15.87 26.44
C TYR A 185 7.65 15.82 24.98
N ASP A 186 7.08 16.69 24.16
CA ASP A 186 7.56 16.88 22.80
C ASP A 186 8.95 17.59 22.76
N ARG A 187 9.46 17.87 21.56
CA ARG A 187 10.80 18.50 21.40
C ARG A 187 10.84 19.95 21.87
N GLN A 188 9.71 20.56 22.16
CA GLN A 188 9.56 21.93 22.62
C GLN A 188 9.34 22.00 24.13
N GLY A 189 9.26 20.85 24.81
CA GLY A 189 8.98 20.77 26.24
C GLY A 189 7.50 20.90 26.58
N LYS A 190 6.58 20.74 25.61
CA LYS A 190 5.14 20.69 25.89
C LYS A 190 4.74 19.26 26.25
N ALA A 191 3.94 19.11 27.31
CA ALA A 191 3.36 17.83 27.68
C ALA A 191 2.53 17.25 26.53
N VAL A 192 2.73 15.96 26.25
CA VAL A 192 1.99 15.21 25.25
C VAL A 192 0.76 14.61 25.93
N THR A 193 -0.42 14.83 25.35
CA THR A 193 -1.66 14.20 25.82
C THR A 193 -1.49 12.69 25.93
N PRO A 194 -1.96 12.03 27.01
CA PRO A 194 -1.92 10.58 27.13
C PRO A 194 -2.56 9.87 25.93
N TYR A 195 -2.02 8.71 25.57
CA TYR A 195 -2.51 7.91 24.45
C TYR A 195 -2.33 6.41 24.68
N GLY A 196 -3.24 5.63 24.11
CA GLY A 196 -3.23 4.16 24.05
C GLY A 196 -3.00 3.61 22.63
N PHE A 197 -3.09 2.29 22.49
CA PHE A 197 -2.77 1.55 21.26
C PHE A 197 -3.74 0.40 21.03
N ASP A 198 -3.81 -0.09 19.80
CA ASP A 198 -4.44 -1.36 19.44
C ASP A 198 -3.44 -2.53 19.32
N HIS A 199 -2.21 -2.32 19.84
CA HIS A 199 -1.07 -3.23 19.72
C HIS A 199 -0.18 -3.17 20.98
N ASP A 200 -0.78 -3.34 22.16
CA ASP A 200 -0.13 -3.14 23.46
C ASP A 200 1.20 -3.89 23.64
N GLY A 201 1.28 -5.14 23.16
CA GLY A 201 2.49 -5.96 23.19
C GLY A 201 3.68 -5.34 22.47
N ALA A 202 3.44 -4.39 21.56
CA ALA A 202 4.49 -3.67 20.85
C ALA A 202 4.94 -2.38 21.54
N SER A 203 4.15 -1.80 22.45
CA SER A 203 4.29 -0.37 22.81
C SER A 203 3.92 0.02 24.26
N ALA A 204 3.04 -0.72 24.92
CA ALA A 204 2.32 -0.23 26.11
C ALA A 204 3.03 -0.46 27.46
N VAL A 205 4.24 -1.03 27.48
CA VAL A 205 4.94 -1.27 28.75
C VAL A 205 5.50 0.03 29.32
N TYR A 206 5.32 0.21 30.62
CA TYR A 206 6.01 1.17 31.46
C TYR A 206 6.96 0.45 32.40
N SER A 207 8.16 0.99 32.59
CA SER A 207 9.16 0.43 33.49
C SER A 207 10.09 1.50 34.04
N SER A 208 10.74 1.19 35.14
CA SER A 208 11.87 1.93 35.67
C SER A 208 13.20 1.50 35.02
N ALA A 209 14.27 2.29 35.22
CA ALA A 209 15.61 1.90 34.77
C ALA A 209 16.14 0.72 35.60
N HIS A 210 15.84 0.71 36.90
CA HIS A 210 16.17 -0.39 37.82
C HIS A 210 15.55 -1.72 37.36
N ASP A 211 14.25 -1.73 37.07
CA ASP A 211 13.53 -2.94 36.64
C ASP A 211 14.06 -3.48 35.31
N LEU A 212 14.39 -2.60 34.36
CA LEU A 212 15.01 -3.03 33.10
C LEU A 212 16.43 -3.55 33.30
N ALA A 213 17.14 -3.13 34.35
CA ALA A 213 18.42 -3.74 34.72
C ALA A 213 18.21 -5.17 35.25
N MET A 214 17.14 -5.43 36.02
CA MET A 214 16.77 -6.78 36.44
C MET A 214 16.38 -7.67 35.25
N PHE A 215 15.62 -7.14 34.29
CA PHE A 215 15.34 -7.81 33.03
C PHE A 215 16.61 -8.08 32.21
N ALA A 216 17.55 -7.14 32.19
CA ALA A 216 18.81 -7.29 31.49
C ALA A 216 19.71 -8.36 32.13
N LEU A 217 19.77 -8.43 33.47
CA LEU A 217 20.46 -9.51 34.19
C LEU A 217 19.94 -10.89 33.74
N PHE A 218 18.62 -11.06 33.74
CA PHE A 218 17.99 -12.28 33.26
C PHE A 218 18.39 -12.62 31.80
N ASN A 219 18.36 -11.63 30.92
CA ASN A 219 18.77 -11.80 29.52
C ASN A 219 20.29 -12.02 29.34
N LEU A 220 21.12 -11.76 30.35
CA LEU A 220 22.55 -12.11 30.38
C LEU A 220 22.78 -13.52 30.94
N GLY A 221 21.72 -14.29 31.23
CA GLY A 221 21.81 -15.59 31.90
C GLY A 221 22.23 -15.48 33.36
N ARG A 222 21.99 -14.32 33.98
CA ARG A 222 22.30 -14.02 35.39
C ARG A 222 21.01 -13.75 36.15
N VAL A 223 21.02 -13.97 37.46
CA VAL A 223 19.91 -13.57 38.33
C VAL A 223 20.46 -12.85 39.55
N SER A 224 19.77 -11.80 39.97
CA SER A 224 20.04 -11.11 41.23
C SER A 224 19.49 -11.91 42.43
N LYS A 225 19.90 -11.55 43.65
CA LYS A 225 19.39 -12.17 44.88
C LYS A 225 17.87 -12.01 44.98
N GLY A 226 17.15 -13.13 45.10
CA GLY A 226 15.69 -13.16 45.17
C GLY A 226 14.99 -13.14 43.81
N GLN A 227 15.73 -12.95 42.72
CA GLN A 227 15.21 -13.06 41.36
C GLN A 227 15.11 -14.53 40.96
N THR A 228 13.97 -14.92 40.39
CA THR A 228 13.75 -16.28 39.87
C THR A 228 13.83 -16.23 38.36
N ALA A 229 14.74 -16.99 37.75
CA ALA A 229 14.75 -17.18 36.32
C ALA A 229 13.45 -17.89 35.90
N ILE A 230 12.72 -17.29 34.96
CA ILE A 230 11.44 -17.83 34.47
C ILE A 230 11.62 -18.91 33.41
N PHE A 231 12.81 -18.99 32.81
CA PHE A 231 13.25 -20.05 31.91
C PHE A 231 14.79 -20.12 31.84
N ASP A 232 15.30 -21.18 31.21
CA ASP A 232 16.73 -21.49 31.10
C ASP A 232 17.50 -20.56 30.14
N VAL A 233 18.83 -20.67 30.16
CA VAL A 233 19.71 -19.82 29.35
C VAL A 233 19.60 -20.14 27.87
N GLU A 234 19.29 -21.39 27.53
CA GLU A 234 19.05 -21.85 26.16
C GLU A 234 17.86 -21.12 25.53
N ALA A 235 16.75 -20.94 26.27
CA ALA A 235 15.61 -20.16 25.81
C ALA A 235 15.95 -18.66 25.66
N VAL A 236 16.82 -18.10 26.51
CA VAL A 236 17.35 -16.73 26.33
C VAL A 236 18.19 -16.63 25.06
N GLN A 237 19.06 -17.61 24.79
CA GLN A 237 19.86 -17.63 23.57
C GLN A 237 18.99 -17.73 22.31
N ARG A 238 17.90 -18.49 22.36
CA ARG A 238 16.89 -18.54 21.28
C ARG A 238 16.24 -17.18 21.04
N LEU A 239 15.91 -16.42 22.09
CA LEU A 239 15.38 -15.06 21.94
C LEU A 239 16.36 -14.15 21.18
N HIS A 240 17.66 -14.31 21.44
CA HIS A 240 18.72 -13.46 20.88
C HIS A 240 19.28 -13.96 19.56
N ALA A 241 18.95 -15.18 19.12
CA ALA A 241 19.44 -15.75 17.87
C ALA A 241 18.95 -14.91 16.67
N PRO A 242 19.82 -14.52 15.73
CA PRO A 242 19.46 -13.69 14.58
C PRO A 242 18.71 -14.49 13.52
N THR A 243 17.45 -14.84 13.79
CA THR A 243 16.64 -15.70 12.91
C THR A 243 16.14 -15.00 11.65
N ASN A 244 16.22 -13.66 11.58
CA ASN A 244 15.85 -12.89 10.40
C ASN A 244 16.90 -11.80 10.09
N PRO A 245 17.64 -11.90 8.96
CA PRO A 245 18.67 -10.93 8.62
C PRO A 245 18.07 -9.59 8.14
N ILE A 246 18.58 -8.47 8.66
CA ILE A 246 18.24 -7.12 8.20
C ILE A 246 19.25 -6.66 7.13
N ARG A 247 20.54 -6.89 7.40
CA ARG A 247 21.66 -6.65 6.49
C ARG A 247 22.87 -7.47 6.96
N ALA A 248 23.97 -7.45 6.21
CA ALA A 248 25.20 -8.13 6.62
C ALA A 248 25.60 -7.74 8.06
N GLY A 249 25.74 -8.77 8.92
CA GLY A 249 26.11 -8.65 10.33
C GLY A 249 25.03 -8.08 11.27
N VAL A 250 23.83 -7.75 10.78
CA VAL A 250 22.73 -7.23 11.61
C VAL A 250 21.45 -8.00 11.32
N GLY A 251 20.85 -8.55 12.37
CA GLY A 251 19.62 -9.32 12.27
C GLY A 251 18.59 -8.90 13.30
N TYR A 252 17.54 -9.70 13.36
CA TYR A 252 16.51 -9.62 14.38
C TYR A 252 16.22 -11.03 14.88
N GLY A 253 16.25 -11.21 16.20
CA GLY A 253 15.79 -12.40 16.89
C GLY A 253 14.34 -12.23 17.32
N MET A 254 13.94 -12.88 18.41
CA MET A 254 12.57 -12.78 18.92
C MET A 254 12.46 -11.52 19.79
N GLY A 255 12.11 -10.39 19.17
CA GLY A 255 11.96 -9.11 19.85
C GLY A 255 13.26 -8.36 20.11
N TRP A 256 14.38 -8.82 19.55
CA TRP A 256 15.69 -8.24 19.77
C TRP A 256 16.40 -7.95 18.45
N ALA A 257 16.92 -6.74 18.28
CA ALA A 257 17.88 -6.46 17.22
C ALA A 257 19.25 -7.00 17.62
N THR A 258 19.95 -7.63 16.67
CA THR A 258 21.26 -8.24 16.88
C THR A 258 22.28 -7.58 15.96
N ASN A 259 23.49 -7.37 16.45
CA ASN A 259 24.61 -6.92 15.65
C ASN A 259 25.83 -7.77 16.01
N GLU A 260 26.33 -8.54 15.05
CA GLU A 260 27.49 -9.42 15.22
C GLU A 260 28.81 -8.64 15.38
N ASN A 261 28.83 -7.35 14.99
CA ASN A 261 30.01 -6.51 15.15
C ASN A 261 29.64 -5.02 15.34
N ASP A 262 29.46 -4.61 16.59
CA ASP A 262 29.45 -3.20 17.01
C ASP A 262 30.79 -2.86 17.65
N SER A 263 31.73 -2.35 16.86
CA SER A 263 33.10 -2.02 17.31
C SER A 263 33.86 -3.19 17.94
N GLY A 264 33.75 -4.38 17.34
CA GLY A 264 34.42 -5.61 17.80
C GLY A 264 33.58 -6.47 18.76
N TYR A 265 32.37 -6.04 19.12
CA TYR A 265 31.52 -6.73 20.09
C TYR A 265 30.17 -7.13 19.50
N LYS A 266 29.71 -8.33 19.86
CA LYS A 266 28.33 -8.75 19.61
C LYS A 266 27.39 -8.01 20.55
N THR A 267 26.34 -7.40 20.00
CA THR A 267 25.34 -6.67 20.79
C THR A 267 23.93 -7.16 20.49
N VAL A 268 23.11 -7.19 21.53
CA VAL A 268 21.68 -7.47 21.47
C VAL A 268 20.95 -6.27 22.04
N SER A 269 20.01 -5.68 21.32
CA SER A 269 19.43 -4.40 21.74
C SER A 269 18.01 -4.20 21.24
N HIS A 270 17.32 -3.26 21.87
CA HIS A 270 16.11 -2.68 21.31
C HIS A 270 16.02 -1.20 21.65
N THR A 271 15.50 -0.41 20.71
CA THR A 271 15.17 0.99 20.92
C THR A 271 13.67 1.17 21.07
N GLY A 272 13.26 2.21 21.78
CA GLY A 272 11.88 2.65 21.81
C GLY A 272 11.77 4.10 21.34
N GLY A 273 10.78 4.38 20.50
CA GLY A 273 10.49 5.72 20.02
C GLY A 273 9.01 5.88 19.74
N MET A 274 8.40 6.90 20.35
CA MET A 274 7.02 7.33 20.18
C MET A 274 6.93 8.83 20.47
N PRO A 275 5.80 9.51 20.20
CA PRO A 275 5.59 10.89 20.64
C PRO A 275 5.92 11.09 22.13
N GLY A 276 6.98 11.87 22.40
CA GLY A 276 7.46 12.16 23.75
C GLY A 276 8.21 11.03 24.46
N VAL A 277 8.69 10.02 23.73
CA VAL A 277 9.43 8.87 24.29
C VAL A 277 10.67 8.57 23.45
N ALA A 278 11.81 8.38 24.11
CA ALA A 278 13.00 7.80 23.51
C ALA A 278 13.71 6.90 24.53
N THR A 279 13.93 5.63 24.20
CA THR A 279 14.52 4.65 25.12
C THR A 279 15.49 3.74 24.39
N ARG A 280 16.46 3.19 25.12
CA ARG A 280 17.38 2.17 24.60
C ARG A 280 17.79 1.19 25.69
N LEU A 281 17.78 -0.09 25.35
CA LEU A 281 18.38 -1.17 26.10
C LEU A 281 19.40 -1.86 25.19
N THR A 282 20.62 -2.05 25.67
CA THR A 282 21.69 -2.74 24.93
C THR A 282 22.44 -3.69 25.86
N LEU A 283 22.56 -4.93 25.43
CA LEU A 283 23.32 -6.01 26.06
C LEU A 283 24.59 -6.26 25.25
N VAL A 284 25.67 -6.60 25.93
CA VAL A 284 26.91 -7.14 25.36
C VAL A 284 27.15 -8.49 26.06
N PRO A 285 26.47 -9.56 25.60
CA PRO A 285 26.35 -10.80 26.37
C PRO A 285 27.70 -11.42 26.79
N GLU A 286 28.66 -11.47 25.86
CA GLU A 286 30.00 -12.03 26.08
C GLU A 286 30.81 -11.28 27.15
N GLN A 287 30.44 -10.03 27.43
CA GLN A 287 31.10 -9.18 28.42
C GLN A 287 30.28 -9.04 29.71
N GLY A 288 29.12 -9.70 29.81
CA GLY A 288 28.23 -9.57 30.97
C GLY A 288 27.72 -8.16 31.24
N ILE A 289 27.68 -7.31 30.20
CA ILE A 289 27.33 -5.88 30.32
C ILE A 289 25.92 -5.63 29.77
N ALA A 290 25.17 -4.77 30.44
CA ALA A 290 23.98 -4.15 29.87
C ALA A 290 23.87 -2.68 30.24
N VAL A 291 23.29 -1.88 29.34
CA VAL A 291 23.04 -0.46 29.56
C VAL A 291 21.59 -0.12 29.19
N VAL A 292 20.88 0.46 30.15
CA VAL A 292 19.52 0.98 30.01
C VAL A 292 19.58 2.50 30.02
N CYS A 293 18.85 3.15 29.11
CA CYS A 293 18.69 4.60 29.11
C CYS A 293 17.28 5.01 28.66
N LEU A 294 16.55 5.72 29.52
CA LEU A 294 15.14 6.06 29.36
C LEU A 294 14.93 7.58 29.37
N CYS A 295 14.18 8.11 28.40
CA CYS A 295 13.92 9.53 28.25
C CYS A 295 12.45 9.81 27.91
N ASN A 296 11.86 10.75 28.62
CA ASN A 296 10.49 11.23 28.43
C ASN A 296 10.41 12.40 27.41
N THR A 297 11.29 12.41 26.43
CA THR A 297 11.18 13.28 25.25
C THR A 297 11.80 12.61 24.02
N SER A 298 11.34 12.98 22.82
CA SER A 298 11.88 12.46 21.57
C SER A 298 13.30 13.00 21.30
N SER A 299 14.32 12.26 21.75
CA SER A 299 15.72 12.68 21.74
C SER A 299 16.68 11.59 21.26
N SER A 300 17.83 11.99 20.70
CA SER A 300 18.95 11.09 20.40
C SER A 300 19.81 10.76 21.63
N LEU A 301 19.52 11.40 22.77
CA LEU A 301 20.31 11.30 23.98
C LEU A 301 20.45 9.85 24.49
N PRO A 302 19.40 9.01 24.58
CA PRO A 302 19.56 7.63 25.02
C PRO A 302 20.59 6.84 24.21
N HIS A 303 20.57 6.98 22.89
CA HIS A 303 21.52 6.33 22.00
C HIS A 303 22.96 6.80 22.23
N LYS A 304 23.17 8.11 22.32
CA LYS A 304 24.49 8.71 22.57
C LYS A 304 25.04 8.29 23.95
N THR A 305 24.19 8.33 24.97
CA THR A 305 24.54 7.95 26.34
C THR A 305 24.94 6.48 26.43
N VAL A 306 24.17 5.56 25.84
CA VAL A 306 24.51 4.13 25.82
C VAL A 306 25.87 3.90 25.15
N LYS A 307 26.07 4.45 23.94
CA LYS A 307 27.36 4.29 23.24
C LYS A 307 28.53 4.89 24.03
N LYS A 308 28.33 6.02 24.69
CA LYS A 308 29.38 6.64 25.51
C LYS A 308 29.73 5.78 26.72
N ILE A 309 28.74 5.23 27.42
CA ILE A 309 28.95 4.31 28.54
C ILE A 309 29.70 3.06 28.06
N LEU A 310 29.29 2.45 26.94
CA LEU A 310 29.97 1.28 26.37
C LEU A 310 31.44 1.60 26.04
N SER A 311 31.75 2.78 25.47
CA SER A 311 33.14 3.19 25.22
C SER A 311 34.00 3.40 26.47
N MET A 312 33.37 3.54 27.65
CA MET A 312 34.08 3.63 28.93
C MET A 312 34.31 2.26 29.57
N LEU A 313 33.43 1.28 29.29
CA LEU A 313 33.51 -0.08 29.84
C LEU A 313 34.30 -1.04 28.95
N LEU A 314 34.30 -0.81 27.64
CA LEU A 314 34.87 -1.71 26.64
C LEU A 314 36.07 -1.04 25.95
N LYS A 315 37.24 -1.67 26.10
CA LYS A 315 38.54 -1.13 25.66
C LYS A 315 38.58 -0.73 24.19
N ASP A 316 38.02 -1.56 23.31
CA ASP A 316 38.11 -1.38 21.85
C ASP A 316 36.85 -0.74 21.25
N TYR A 317 35.87 -0.36 22.09
CA TYR A 317 34.60 0.17 21.63
C TYR A 317 34.74 1.63 21.17
N LYS A 318 34.59 1.84 19.86
CA LYS A 318 34.70 3.15 19.24
C LYS A 318 33.42 3.95 19.41
N PHE A 319 33.47 4.96 20.27
CA PHE A 319 32.44 5.99 20.27
C PHE A 319 32.68 6.95 19.11
N ASP A 320 32.03 6.68 17.98
CA ASP A 320 31.80 7.73 17.00
C ASP A 320 30.63 8.58 17.49
N PRO A 321 30.85 9.83 17.96
CA PRO A 321 29.73 10.73 18.15
C PRO A 321 28.97 10.77 16.83
N PRO A 322 27.64 10.64 16.82
CA PRO A 322 26.89 10.82 15.58
C PRO A 322 27.37 12.15 15.03
N ASN A 323 27.95 12.14 13.82
CA ASN A 323 28.16 13.37 13.07
C ASN A 323 26.88 14.17 13.30
N VAL A 324 27.04 15.40 13.80
CA VAL A 324 25.94 16.38 13.74
C VAL A 324 25.38 16.16 12.37
N LEU A 325 24.12 15.73 12.28
CA LEU A 325 23.46 15.58 10.99
C LEU A 325 23.48 17.01 10.45
N LEU A 326 24.56 17.37 9.74
CA LEU A 326 24.56 18.43 8.77
C LEU A 326 23.28 18.16 8.02
N PRO A 327 22.34 19.12 7.98
CA PRO A 327 21.06 18.91 7.33
C PRO A 327 21.39 18.23 6.03
N ARG A 328 20.96 16.97 5.87
CA ARG A 328 21.29 16.19 4.67
C ARG A 328 20.92 17.15 3.55
N ARG A 329 21.92 17.59 2.76
CA ARG A 329 21.62 18.37 1.55
C ARG A 329 20.48 17.59 0.92
N ARG A 330 19.36 18.28 0.68
CA ARG A 330 18.15 17.68 0.11
C ARG A 330 18.57 17.25 -1.29
N ASN A 331 19.25 16.12 -1.39
CA ASN A 331 19.66 15.53 -2.64
C ASN A 331 18.33 15.20 -3.26
N LEU A 332 17.98 15.98 -4.28
CA LEU A 332 16.87 15.66 -5.16
C LEU A 332 17.04 14.19 -5.48
N SER A 333 16.05 13.39 -5.10
CA SER A 333 16.09 11.97 -5.44
C SER A 333 16.27 11.91 -6.96
N PRO A 334 17.24 11.13 -7.47
CA PRO A 334 17.44 11.06 -8.91
C PRO A 334 16.11 10.73 -9.55
N LYS A 335 15.76 11.45 -10.63
CA LYS A 335 14.53 11.17 -11.37
C LYS A 335 14.51 9.69 -11.75
N LEU A 336 13.37 9.05 -11.50
CA LEU A 336 13.13 7.66 -11.89
C LEU A 336 13.51 7.48 -13.37
N LYS A 337 14.26 6.42 -13.68
CA LYS A 337 14.50 5.98 -15.06
C LYS A 337 13.72 4.69 -15.26
N PRO A 338 12.42 4.76 -15.61
CA PRO A 338 11.57 3.58 -15.62
C PRO A 338 11.95 2.66 -16.78
N SER A 339 11.87 1.34 -16.57
CA SER A 339 11.95 0.37 -17.65
C SER A 339 10.74 0.49 -18.59
N THR A 340 10.84 -0.09 -19.78
CA THR A 340 9.70 -0.21 -20.72
C THR A 340 8.54 -0.96 -20.09
N GLU A 341 8.83 -1.98 -19.29
CA GLU A 341 7.87 -2.81 -18.56
C GLU A 341 7.16 -2.08 -17.43
N LEU A 342 7.74 -1.00 -16.88
CA LEU A 342 7.09 -0.17 -15.87
C LEU A 342 6.35 1.03 -16.48
N THR A 343 6.85 1.55 -17.59
CA THR A 343 6.30 2.74 -18.27
C THR A 343 4.89 2.46 -18.81
N GLY A 344 3.93 3.31 -18.47
CA GLY A 344 2.55 3.19 -18.95
C GLY A 344 1.52 3.69 -17.93
N THR A 345 0.26 3.44 -18.25
CA THR A 345 -0.85 3.66 -17.33
C THR A 345 -1.20 2.35 -16.66
N TRP A 346 -1.34 2.38 -15.34
CA TRP A 346 -1.74 1.26 -14.50
C TRP A 346 -3.08 1.60 -13.85
N ARG A 347 -4.01 0.64 -13.84
CA ARG A 347 -5.35 0.79 -13.27
C ARG A 347 -5.65 -0.40 -12.38
N GLY A 348 -6.27 -0.14 -11.24
CA GLY A 348 -6.83 -1.17 -10.39
C GLY A 348 -7.37 -0.57 -9.11
N SER A 349 -7.19 -1.25 -7.98
CA SER A 349 -7.76 -0.79 -6.73
C SER A 349 -6.84 -1.01 -5.54
N ILE A 350 -7.08 -0.22 -4.50
CA ILE A 350 -6.59 -0.40 -3.14
C ILE A 350 -7.74 -1.02 -2.34
N GLU A 351 -7.51 -2.16 -1.73
CA GLU A 351 -8.45 -2.85 -0.83
C GLU A 351 -8.27 -2.34 0.60
N THR A 352 -9.35 -1.84 1.18
CA THR A 352 -9.45 -1.48 2.60
C THR A 352 -10.50 -2.35 3.30
N TYR A 353 -10.58 -2.28 4.63
CA TYR A 353 -11.63 -3.00 5.36
C TYR A 353 -13.04 -2.42 5.12
N GLU A 354 -13.13 -1.20 4.56
CA GLU A 354 -14.39 -0.54 4.14
C GLU A 354 -14.55 -0.53 2.60
N GLY A 355 -13.96 -1.53 1.93
CA GLY A 355 -14.10 -1.75 0.50
C GLY A 355 -12.96 -1.19 -0.36
N HIS A 356 -13.19 -1.15 -1.67
CA HIS A 356 -12.15 -0.83 -2.64
C HIS A 356 -12.10 0.66 -2.97
N ARG A 357 -10.90 1.19 -3.24
CA ARG A 357 -10.66 2.53 -3.79
C ARG A 357 -9.93 2.42 -5.11
N GLN A 358 -10.50 2.98 -6.18
CA GLN A 358 -9.88 2.92 -7.51
C GLN A 358 -8.56 3.70 -7.52
N LEU A 359 -7.50 3.12 -8.09
CA LEU A 359 -6.20 3.76 -8.24
C LEU A 359 -5.78 3.73 -9.72
N LEU A 360 -5.46 4.90 -10.24
CA LEU A 360 -4.81 5.09 -11.54
C LEU A 360 -3.40 5.61 -11.30
N LEU A 361 -2.41 5.04 -11.97
CA LEU A 361 -1.00 5.43 -11.88
C LEU A 361 -0.42 5.60 -13.28
N TRP A 362 0.04 6.80 -13.61
CA TRP A 362 0.70 7.10 -14.89
C TRP A 362 2.20 7.22 -14.67
N ILE A 363 2.99 6.34 -15.29
CA ILE A 363 4.45 6.34 -15.25
C ILE A 363 4.96 6.73 -16.64
N ALA A 364 5.45 7.97 -16.78
CA ALA A 364 5.94 8.51 -18.04
C ALA A 364 7.41 8.14 -18.29
N LYS A 365 7.81 8.14 -19.58
CA LYS A 365 9.18 7.81 -20.02
C LYS A 365 10.26 8.72 -19.42
N ASP A 366 9.91 9.96 -19.08
CA ASP A 366 10.81 10.94 -18.48
C ASP A 366 10.99 10.77 -16.95
N GLY A 367 10.35 9.75 -16.37
CA GLY A 367 10.36 9.47 -14.94
C GLY A 367 9.28 10.18 -14.14
N THR A 368 8.44 11.01 -14.77
CA THR A 368 7.31 11.66 -14.10
C THR A 368 6.25 10.63 -13.76
N VAL A 369 5.80 10.61 -12.51
CA VAL A 369 4.73 9.71 -12.07
C VAL A 369 3.57 10.50 -11.49
N ARG A 370 2.35 10.17 -11.89
CA ARG A 370 1.11 10.77 -11.36
C ARG A 370 0.17 9.68 -10.87
N ALA A 371 -0.62 9.97 -9.84
CA ALA A 371 -1.64 9.07 -9.32
C ALA A 371 -2.99 9.78 -9.22
N LYS A 372 -4.09 9.03 -9.40
CA LYS A 372 -5.45 9.46 -9.10
C LYS A 372 -6.14 8.39 -8.27
N LEU A 373 -6.71 8.80 -7.14
CA LEU A 373 -7.43 7.93 -6.22
C LEU A 373 -8.92 8.26 -6.27
N GLY A 374 -9.75 7.32 -6.72
CA GLY A 374 -11.19 7.52 -6.92
C GLY A 374 -11.48 8.79 -7.72
N ASN A 375 -12.31 9.67 -7.15
CA ASN A 375 -12.70 10.96 -7.74
C ASN A 375 -11.80 12.13 -7.30
N GLN A 376 -10.69 11.88 -6.61
CA GLN A 376 -9.78 12.92 -6.14
C GLN A 376 -8.95 13.50 -7.30
N PHE A 377 -8.29 14.63 -7.05
CA PHE A 377 -7.40 15.28 -8.01
C PHE A 377 -6.22 14.37 -8.39
N ILE A 378 -5.69 14.58 -9.59
CA ILE A 378 -4.45 13.94 -10.03
C ILE A 378 -3.28 14.58 -9.29
N THR A 379 -2.52 13.77 -8.56
CA THR A 379 -1.39 14.21 -7.74
C THR A 379 -0.07 13.69 -8.30
N LEU A 380 1.00 14.47 -8.17
CA LEU A 380 2.36 14.03 -8.47
C LEU A 380 2.81 12.99 -7.42
N VAL A 381 3.37 11.88 -7.88
CA VAL A 381 4.02 10.90 -7.00
C VAL A 381 5.49 11.29 -6.83
N ALA A 382 5.85 11.63 -5.60
CA ALA A 382 7.20 11.99 -5.19
C ALA A 382 8.01 10.76 -4.74
N HIS A 383 9.31 10.96 -4.50
CA HIS A 383 10.22 9.95 -3.96
C HIS A 383 10.23 8.62 -4.74
N THR A 384 10.00 8.70 -6.06
CA THR A 384 9.84 7.53 -6.91
C THR A 384 11.14 6.76 -7.12
N ARG A 385 11.08 5.44 -6.98
CA ARG A 385 12.20 4.51 -7.24
C ARG A 385 11.67 3.23 -7.85
N PHE A 386 12.52 2.55 -8.62
CA PHE A 386 12.24 1.22 -9.13
C PHE A 386 13.52 0.38 -9.08
N ASN A 387 13.59 -0.54 -8.13
CA ASN A 387 14.75 -1.41 -7.90
C ASN A 387 14.25 -2.84 -7.68
N ASP A 388 14.91 -3.82 -8.30
CA ASP A 388 14.62 -5.26 -8.12
C ASP A 388 13.13 -5.62 -8.30
N GLY A 389 12.52 -5.03 -9.32
CA GLY A 389 11.10 -5.22 -9.65
C GLY A 389 10.13 -4.49 -8.73
N VAL A 390 10.59 -3.70 -7.75
CA VAL A 390 9.73 -2.98 -6.79
C VAL A 390 9.70 -1.49 -7.09
N PHE A 391 8.52 -0.99 -7.44
CA PHE A 391 8.19 0.43 -7.53
C PHE A 391 7.83 0.98 -6.15
N THR A 392 8.46 2.10 -5.77
CA THR A 392 8.07 2.86 -4.58
C THR A 392 7.77 4.30 -4.95
N GLY A 393 6.82 4.94 -4.26
CA GLY A 393 6.53 6.37 -4.42
C GLY A 393 5.57 6.87 -3.35
N GLU A 394 5.48 8.18 -3.18
CA GLU A 394 4.64 8.81 -2.15
C GLU A 394 3.76 9.90 -2.78
N PHE A 395 2.48 9.95 -2.43
CA PHE A 395 1.57 10.98 -2.94
C PHE A 395 0.47 11.32 -1.93
N ALA A 396 -0.08 12.53 -2.04
CA ALA A 396 -1.24 12.92 -1.25
C ALA A 396 -2.50 12.27 -1.82
N GLY A 397 -3.27 11.62 -0.94
CA GLY A 397 -4.56 10.99 -1.23
C GLY A 397 -5.18 10.48 0.06
N ASP A 398 -6.51 10.43 0.10
CA ASP A 398 -7.27 9.99 1.26
C ASP A 398 -8.04 8.69 0.94
N LEU A 399 -7.79 7.61 1.67
CA LEU A 399 -8.55 6.37 1.47
C LEU A 399 -9.98 6.46 2.00
N GLN A 400 -10.31 7.48 2.80
CA GLN A 400 -11.63 7.69 3.37
C GLN A 400 -12.14 6.44 4.10
N THR A 401 -11.29 5.83 4.93
CA THR A 401 -11.73 4.90 5.97
C THR A 401 -11.87 5.62 7.30
N SER A 402 -12.70 5.08 8.21
CA SER A 402 -12.96 5.73 9.50
C SER A 402 -11.68 6.05 10.29
N ASP A 403 -10.63 5.25 10.14
CA ASP A 403 -9.34 5.43 10.81
C ASP A 403 -8.32 6.28 10.03
N THR A 404 -8.28 6.24 8.71
CA THR A 404 -7.35 7.09 7.93
C THR A 404 -7.78 8.55 7.94
N SER A 405 -9.09 8.83 8.00
CA SER A 405 -9.63 10.19 8.03
C SER A 405 -9.44 10.91 9.38
N ARG A 406 -8.84 10.24 10.38
CA ARG A 406 -8.52 10.83 11.69
C ARG A 406 -7.61 12.04 11.60
N VAL A 407 -6.62 11.99 10.70
CA VAL A 407 -5.65 13.07 10.47
C VAL A 407 -5.13 13.10 9.04
N ALA A 408 -4.54 14.23 8.67
CA ALA A 408 -3.83 14.39 7.40
C ALA A 408 -2.72 13.33 7.26
N HIS A 409 -2.68 12.71 6.09
CA HIS A 409 -1.77 11.62 5.76
C HIS A 409 -1.38 11.66 4.28
N TYR A 410 -0.36 10.89 3.94
CA TYR A 410 0.00 10.58 2.56
C TYR A 410 -0.01 9.06 2.35
N LEU A 411 -0.05 8.67 1.08
CA LEU A 411 0.01 7.27 0.66
C LEU A 411 1.40 6.96 0.13
N ARG A 412 2.01 5.90 0.68
CA ARG A 412 3.27 5.34 0.22
C ARG A 412 3.02 4.02 -0.49
N LEU A 413 3.36 3.99 -1.78
CA LEU A 413 3.28 2.83 -2.66
C LEU A 413 4.54 1.98 -2.50
N VAL A 414 4.37 0.67 -2.34
CA VAL A 414 5.42 -0.35 -2.43
C VAL A 414 4.86 -1.51 -3.26
N LEU A 415 5.00 -1.40 -4.58
CA LEU A 415 4.34 -2.28 -5.56
C LEU A 415 5.40 -3.06 -6.36
N ARG A 416 5.30 -4.39 -6.36
CA ARG A 416 6.11 -5.28 -7.18
C ARG A 416 5.50 -5.41 -8.57
N LEU A 417 6.33 -5.29 -9.59
CA LEU A 417 6.03 -5.63 -10.98
C LEU A 417 6.29 -7.13 -11.17
N GLU A 418 5.23 -7.88 -11.43
CA GLU A 418 5.28 -9.34 -11.65
C GLU A 418 4.09 -9.76 -12.51
N ASP A 419 4.33 -10.59 -13.53
CA ASP A 419 3.32 -11.12 -14.45
C ASP A 419 2.40 -10.06 -15.11
N GLY A 420 2.93 -8.86 -15.36
CA GLY A 420 2.15 -7.77 -15.96
C GLY A 420 1.24 -7.02 -15.00
N PHE A 421 1.37 -7.26 -13.69
CA PHE A 421 0.68 -6.54 -12.62
C PHE A 421 1.66 -5.70 -11.79
N LEU A 422 1.18 -4.58 -11.26
CA LEU A 422 1.80 -3.89 -10.13
C LEU A 422 0.98 -4.19 -8.87
N ARG A 423 1.52 -5.01 -7.97
CA ARG A 423 0.84 -5.49 -6.76
C ARG A 423 1.68 -5.25 -5.52
N GLY A 424 1.07 -4.86 -4.41
CA GLY A 424 1.82 -4.70 -3.18
C GLY A 424 1.13 -3.86 -2.11
N ALA A 425 1.94 -3.35 -1.20
CA ALA A 425 1.46 -2.56 -0.08
C ALA A 425 1.20 -1.11 -0.49
N VAL A 426 0.12 -0.55 0.04
CA VAL A 426 -0.09 0.89 0.13
C VAL A 426 -0.16 1.25 1.60
N GLU A 427 0.80 2.04 2.07
CA GLU A 427 0.90 2.45 3.47
C GLU A 427 0.31 3.86 3.60
N THR A 428 -0.74 4.03 4.42
CA THR A 428 -1.22 5.36 4.85
C THR A 428 -0.39 5.79 6.04
N ILE A 429 0.27 6.95 5.95
CA ILE A 429 1.19 7.43 6.98
C ILE A 429 0.84 8.87 7.33
N THR A 430 0.64 9.15 8.62
CA THR A 430 0.38 10.52 9.10
C THR A 430 1.43 11.51 8.58
N ASP A 431 0.96 12.63 8.05
CA ASP A 431 1.84 13.68 7.52
C ASP A 431 2.36 14.55 8.67
N GLU A 432 3.61 14.30 9.06
CA GLU A 432 4.28 15.07 10.09
C GLU A 432 4.64 16.50 9.67
N SER A 433 4.43 16.92 8.42
CA SER A 433 4.70 18.28 7.94
C SER A 433 3.55 19.26 8.20
N VAL A 434 2.32 18.76 8.40
CA VAL A 434 1.11 19.54 8.72
C VAL A 434 1.12 20.09 10.17
N ARG A 435 2.29 20.09 10.82
CA ARG A 435 2.53 20.62 12.17
C ARG A 435 2.21 22.11 12.32
N TRP A 436 1.87 22.83 11.25
CA TRP A 436 1.68 24.28 11.25
C TRP A 436 0.52 24.70 10.35
N VAL A 437 -0.50 25.32 10.95
CA VAL A 437 -1.58 26.01 10.23
C VAL A 437 -1.63 27.45 10.75
N LYS A 438 -1.46 28.44 9.87
CA LYS A 438 -1.48 29.88 10.22
C LYS A 438 -0.55 30.29 11.38
N GLY A 439 0.61 29.65 11.51
CA GLY A 439 1.58 29.95 12.57
C GLY A 439 1.24 29.30 13.93
N GLU A 440 0.12 28.59 14.02
CA GLU A 440 -0.25 27.80 15.19
C GLU A 440 0.00 26.31 14.94
N ARG A 441 0.45 25.62 15.98
CA ARG A 441 0.74 24.20 15.92
C ARG A 441 -0.52 23.40 16.22
N VAL A 442 -0.99 22.65 15.23
CA VAL A 442 -2.10 21.71 15.41
C VAL A 442 -1.64 20.60 16.37
N PRO A 443 -2.43 20.22 17.40
CA PRO A 443 -2.09 19.13 18.30
C PRO A 443 -1.76 17.85 17.53
N GLN A 444 -0.79 17.07 18.02
CA GLN A 444 -0.53 15.73 17.48
C GLN A 444 -1.74 14.84 17.80
N ARG A 445 -2.66 14.71 16.86
CA ARG A 445 -3.79 13.77 16.94
C ARG A 445 -3.52 12.60 16.01
N GLY A 446 -4.07 11.43 16.33
CA GLY A 446 -4.13 10.27 15.43
C GLY A 446 -2.83 9.87 14.72
N TYR A 447 -1.67 9.81 15.39
CA TYR A 447 -0.45 9.29 14.76
C TYR A 447 -0.68 7.83 14.34
N PHE A 448 -0.53 7.52 13.05
CA PHE A 448 -0.72 6.17 12.54
C PHE A 448 0.12 5.85 11.29
N GLY A 449 0.24 4.55 11.05
CA GLY A 449 0.76 3.95 9.84
C GLY A 449 -0.02 2.67 9.59
N LEU A 450 -0.78 2.59 8.51
CA LEU A 450 -1.66 1.45 8.22
C LEU A 450 -1.36 0.90 6.83
N THR A 451 -1.42 -0.42 6.68
CA THR A 451 -1.14 -1.07 5.40
C THR A 451 -2.40 -1.58 4.75
N HIS A 452 -2.51 -1.30 3.46
CA HIS A 452 -3.56 -1.76 2.57
C HIS A 452 -2.92 -2.54 1.41
N TRP A 453 -3.74 -3.28 0.66
CA TRP A 453 -3.29 -4.03 -0.51
C TRP A 453 -3.70 -3.32 -1.79
N ALA A 454 -2.80 -3.21 -2.76
CA ALA A 454 -3.14 -2.73 -4.09
C ALA A 454 -2.78 -3.76 -5.15
N GLU A 455 -3.63 -3.80 -6.18
CA GLU A 455 -3.41 -4.57 -7.39
C GLU A 455 -3.80 -3.72 -8.59
N LEU A 456 -2.84 -3.50 -9.48
CA LEU A 456 -3.00 -2.72 -10.71
C LEU A 456 -2.59 -3.57 -11.90
N THR A 457 -3.37 -3.49 -12.97
CA THR A 457 -3.03 -4.02 -14.29
C THR A 457 -2.57 -2.90 -15.19
N ARG A 458 -1.77 -3.22 -16.19
CA ARG A 458 -1.47 -2.27 -17.26
C ARG A 458 -2.77 -1.97 -18.02
N ALA A 459 -3.20 -0.72 -17.99
CA ALA A 459 -4.32 -0.29 -18.80
C ALA A 459 -3.92 -0.47 -20.28
N SER A 460 -4.74 -1.19 -21.05
CA SER A 460 -4.55 -1.32 -22.49
C SER A 460 -4.44 0.08 -23.11
N ILE A 461 -3.39 0.30 -23.88
CA ILE A 461 -3.01 1.60 -24.44
C ILE A 461 -4.16 2.18 -25.28
N VAL A 462 -4.88 3.15 -24.71
CA VAL A 462 -5.39 4.29 -25.49
C VAL A 462 -4.70 5.52 -24.94
N GLY A 463 -3.41 5.63 -25.25
CA GLY A 463 -2.59 6.78 -24.88
C GLY A 463 -3.00 7.97 -25.74
N GLY A 464 -3.71 8.94 -25.15
CA GLY A 464 -4.05 10.21 -25.81
C GLY A 464 -4.86 10.07 -27.11
N GLU A 465 -5.14 11.20 -27.74
CA GLU A 465 -5.75 11.24 -29.06
C GLU A 465 -4.78 10.69 -30.12
N ARG A 466 -5.24 9.71 -30.91
CA ARG A 466 -4.49 9.11 -32.01
C ARG A 466 -5.21 9.36 -33.32
N LEU A 467 -4.50 9.98 -34.27
CA LEU A 467 -4.96 10.10 -35.65
C LEU A 467 -4.90 8.73 -36.34
N LEU A 468 -6.04 8.24 -36.83
CA LEU A 468 -6.13 6.98 -37.57
C LEU A 468 -5.92 7.16 -39.07
N PHE A 469 -6.21 8.35 -39.61
CA PHE A 469 -6.00 8.68 -41.01
C PHE A 469 -5.28 10.02 -41.16
N ASP A 470 -4.11 10.01 -41.80
CA ASP A 470 -3.19 11.15 -41.92
C ASP A 470 -3.51 12.11 -43.07
N ARG A 471 -4.63 11.86 -43.79
CA ARG A 471 -5.03 12.55 -45.02
C ARG A 471 -4.04 12.42 -46.19
N LYS A 472 -3.07 11.52 -46.13
CA LYS A 472 -2.07 11.32 -47.18
C LYS A 472 -2.11 9.93 -47.77
N SER A 473 -2.32 8.91 -46.94
CA SER A 473 -2.24 7.52 -47.37
C SER A 473 -3.14 6.60 -46.55
N LEU A 474 -3.35 5.38 -47.04
CA LEU A 474 -3.99 4.30 -46.29
C LEU A 474 -3.02 3.62 -45.30
N ALA A 475 -1.95 4.29 -44.87
CA ALA A 475 -0.97 3.69 -43.96
C ALA A 475 -1.63 3.22 -42.65
N GLY A 476 -1.57 1.90 -42.41
CA GLY A 476 -2.20 1.24 -41.27
C GLY A 476 -3.69 0.97 -41.41
N TRP A 477 -4.22 1.11 -42.64
CA TRP A 477 -5.49 0.55 -43.09
C TRP A 477 -5.22 -0.57 -44.10
N LYS A 478 -6.13 -1.55 -44.15
CA LYS A 478 -6.19 -2.57 -45.18
C LYS A 478 -7.52 -2.41 -45.92
N VAL A 479 -7.45 -2.37 -47.25
CA VAL A 479 -8.63 -2.44 -48.13
C VAL A 479 -9.18 -3.86 -48.06
N ILE A 480 -10.50 -3.99 -47.94
CA ILE A 480 -11.15 -5.31 -47.95
C ILE A 480 -11.09 -5.86 -49.38
N GLU A 481 -10.58 -7.07 -49.56
CA GLU A 481 -10.28 -7.64 -50.89
C GLU A 481 -11.44 -8.48 -51.45
N GLU A 482 -11.36 -8.79 -52.74
CA GLU A 482 -12.42 -9.35 -53.60
C GLU A 482 -13.07 -10.66 -53.11
N ASN A 483 -12.36 -11.47 -52.31
CA ASN A 483 -12.89 -12.73 -51.78
C ASN A 483 -13.93 -12.53 -50.65
N ASP A 484 -13.94 -11.35 -50.03
CA ASP A 484 -14.86 -11.00 -48.95
C ASP A 484 -16.07 -10.18 -49.47
N PHE A 485 -15.92 -9.46 -50.59
CA PHE A 485 -16.98 -8.75 -51.30
C PHE A 485 -16.84 -8.94 -52.82
N LYS A 486 -17.64 -9.85 -53.38
CA LYS A 486 -17.54 -10.39 -54.75
C LYS A 486 -17.33 -9.37 -55.88
N ASN A 487 -17.82 -8.14 -55.74
CA ASN A 487 -17.52 -7.04 -56.67
C ASN A 487 -17.20 -5.77 -55.85
N HIS A 488 -16.01 -5.73 -55.25
CA HIS A 488 -15.58 -4.63 -54.41
C HIS A 488 -15.41 -3.32 -55.20
N GLY A 489 -15.83 -2.20 -54.61
CA GLY A 489 -15.64 -0.87 -55.19
C GLY A 489 -14.24 -0.31 -54.90
N THR A 490 -13.65 0.42 -55.85
CA THR A 490 -12.27 0.94 -55.69
C THR A 490 -12.11 1.81 -54.45
N VAL A 491 -11.05 1.58 -53.66
CA VAL A 491 -10.70 2.43 -52.52
C VAL A 491 -9.41 3.20 -52.82
N ALA A 492 -9.46 4.53 -52.70
CA ALA A 492 -8.31 5.41 -52.94
C ALA A 492 -8.29 6.60 -51.98
N VAL A 493 -7.13 7.22 -51.81
CA VAL A 493 -7.01 8.51 -51.13
C VAL A 493 -6.88 9.60 -52.20
N VAL A 494 -7.88 10.48 -52.27
CA VAL A 494 -7.93 11.58 -53.24
C VAL A 494 -8.18 12.86 -52.45
N GLU A 495 -7.37 13.90 -52.67
CA GLU A 495 -7.51 15.21 -52.00
C GLU A 495 -7.65 15.14 -50.45
N GLY A 496 -7.02 14.15 -49.83
CA GLY A 496 -7.03 13.96 -48.38
C GLY A 496 -8.32 13.38 -47.80
N VAL A 497 -9.18 12.78 -48.63
CA VAL A 497 -10.30 11.94 -48.23
C VAL A 497 -10.08 10.50 -48.69
N ILE A 498 -10.59 9.52 -47.94
CA ILE A 498 -10.68 8.14 -48.40
C ILE A 498 -11.95 8.03 -49.21
N GLN A 499 -11.83 7.77 -50.51
CA GLN A 499 -12.96 7.44 -51.38
C GLN A 499 -13.18 5.94 -51.36
N ILE A 500 -14.39 5.52 -51.01
CA ILE A 500 -14.86 4.15 -51.05
C ILE A 500 -15.86 4.07 -52.20
N GLY A 501 -15.44 3.48 -53.32
CA GLY A 501 -16.26 3.33 -54.51
C GLY A 501 -17.45 2.41 -54.29
N LYS A 502 -18.45 2.51 -55.16
CA LYS A 502 -19.67 1.71 -55.09
C LYS A 502 -19.37 0.24 -55.40
N GLY A 503 -19.43 -0.61 -54.37
CA GLY A 503 -19.34 -2.06 -54.52
C GLY A 503 -20.69 -2.71 -54.86
N LYS A 504 -20.66 -3.97 -55.31
CA LYS A 504 -21.83 -4.86 -55.45
C LYS A 504 -21.59 -6.16 -54.65
N PRO A 505 -21.99 -6.22 -53.37
CA PRO A 505 -22.79 -5.22 -52.67
C PRO A 505 -21.96 -4.18 -51.89
N ALA A 506 -20.68 -4.39 -51.58
CA ALA A 506 -20.00 -3.55 -50.61
C ALA A 506 -18.56 -3.20 -50.97
N ALA A 507 -18.08 -2.12 -50.36
CA ALA A 507 -16.67 -1.74 -50.33
C ALA A 507 -16.31 -1.22 -48.94
N GLY A 508 -15.04 -1.29 -48.56
CA GLY A 508 -14.65 -0.88 -47.21
C GLY A 508 -13.18 -1.05 -46.87
N ILE A 509 -12.85 -0.55 -45.69
CA ILE A 509 -11.50 -0.53 -45.11
C ILE A 509 -11.55 -1.02 -43.66
N LYS A 510 -10.44 -1.61 -43.20
CA LYS A 510 -10.24 -1.97 -41.79
C LYS A 510 -8.88 -1.53 -41.30
N VAL A 511 -8.72 -1.33 -40.00
CA VAL A 511 -7.41 -1.05 -39.42
C VAL A 511 -6.50 -2.27 -39.53
N ALA A 512 -5.26 -2.07 -39.94
CA ALA A 512 -4.25 -3.13 -40.07
C ALA A 512 -3.44 -3.37 -38.78
N ARG A 513 -3.93 -2.85 -37.64
CA ARG A 513 -3.21 -2.86 -36.36
C ARG A 513 -4.17 -3.11 -35.21
N ALA A 514 -3.61 -3.46 -34.05
CA ALA A 514 -4.39 -3.64 -32.83
C ALA A 514 -5.26 -2.40 -32.52
N PHE A 515 -6.48 -2.68 -32.08
CA PHE A 515 -7.51 -1.69 -31.77
C PHE A 515 -8.08 -1.97 -30.36
N PRO A 516 -8.31 -0.94 -29.53
CA PRO A 516 -8.85 -1.13 -28.18
C PRO A 516 -10.23 -1.78 -28.24
N ARG A 517 -10.54 -2.67 -27.28
CA ARG A 517 -11.85 -3.35 -27.25
C ARG A 517 -12.90 -2.64 -26.41
N ILE A 518 -12.49 -1.70 -25.56
CA ILE A 518 -13.38 -0.92 -24.70
C ILE A 518 -12.67 0.36 -24.25
N ASN A 519 -13.41 1.30 -23.67
CA ASN A 519 -12.91 2.58 -23.17
C ASN A 519 -12.26 3.45 -24.26
N TYR A 520 -12.90 3.52 -25.43
CA TYR A 520 -12.46 4.33 -26.54
C TYR A 520 -13.62 5.09 -27.19
N GLU A 521 -13.28 6.17 -27.90
CA GLU A 521 -14.20 6.94 -28.71
C GLU A 521 -13.57 7.17 -30.09
N VAL A 522 -14.36 7.00 -31.15
CA VAL A 522 -13.93 7.29 -32.52
C VAL A 522 -14.75 8.45 -33.06
N VAL A 523 -14.07 9.44 -33.63
CA VAL A 523 -14.69 10.61 -34.28
C VAL A 523 -14.16 10.71 -35.69
N PHE A 524 -15.05 10.86 -36.67
CA PHE A 524 -14.70 11.04 -38.07
C PHE A 524 -15.83 11.74 -38.83
N GLU A 525 -15.57 12.13 -40.08
CA GLU A 525 -16.60 12.64 -40.98
C GLU A 525 -16.79 11.66 -42.14
N ALA A 526 -18.04 11.45 -42.55
CA ALA A 526 -18.38 10.65 -43.72
C ALA A 526 -19.49 11.31 -44.55
N ARG A 527 -19.51 11.05 -45.85
CA ARG A 527 -20.60 11.45 -46.75
C ARG A 527 -20.92 10.39 -47.79
N ARG A 528 -22.18 10.31 -48.21
CA ARG A 528 -22.62 9.53 -49.37
C ARG A 528 -22.36 10.33 -50.65
N THR A 529 -21.78 9.73 -51.68
CA THR A 529 -21.58 10.39 -52.99
C THR A 529 -22.48 9.83 -54.10
N GLU A 530 -22.89 8.56 -54.01
CA GLU A 530 -23.83 7.92 -54.93
C GLU A 530 -24.44 6.69 -54.26
N GLY A 531 -25.68 6.32 -54.60
CA GLY A 531 -26.32 5.08 -54.11
C GLY A 531 -27.48 5.34 -53.17
N ASN A 532 -28.06 4.28 -52.63
CA ASN A 532 -29.33 4.34 -51.90
C ASN A 532 -29.35 3.51 -50.62
N ASP A 533 -28.21 3.00 -50.15
CA ASP A 533 -28.12 2.23 -48.91
C ASP A 533 -26.92 2.76 -48.08
N PHE A 534 -26.52 2.08 -47.00
CA PHE A 534 -25.63 2.69 -46.01
C PHE A 534 -24.28 3.11 -46.60
N PHE A 535 -23.93 4.37 -46.39
CA PHE A 535 -22.62 4.91 -46.78
C PHE A 535 -21.58 4.76 -45.66
N CYS A 536 -22.03 4.48 -44.44
CA CYS A 536 -21.18 4.36 -43.27
C CYS A 536 -21.72 3.26 -42.34
N GLY A 537 -21.23 2.03 -42.54
CA GLY A 537 -21.33 0.93 -41.59
C GLY A 537 -20.02 0.82 -40.81
N VAL A 538 -20.05 1.16 -39.53
CA VAL A 538 -18.88 1.11 -38.63
C VAL A 538 -18.91 -0.21 -37.88
N THR A 539 -17.95 -1.09 -38.13
CA THR A 539 -17.77 -2.30 -37.32
C THR A 539 -16.70 -2.05 -36.28
N PHE A 540 -16.98 -2.37 -35.02
CA PHE A 540 -16.13 -2.01 -33.88
C PHE A 540 -16.11 -3.09 -32.79
N PRO A 541 -15.00 -3.24 -32.05
CA PRO A 541 -14.90 -4.23 -30.98
C PRO A 541 -15.57 -3.75 -29.69
N ILE A 542 -16.19 -4.67 -28.97
CA ILE A 542 -16.78 -4.45 -27.63
C ILE A 542 -16.59 -5.69 -26.76
N ARG A 543 -15.89 -5.54 -25.62
CA ARG A 543 -15.46 -6.68 -24.76
C ARG A 543 -14.82 -7.78 -25.62
N ASP A 544 -15.36 -9.00 -25.62
CA ASP A 544 -14.84 -10.12 -26.40
C ASP A 544 -15.50 -10.28 -27.78
N ASN A 545 -16.49 -9.45 -28.13
CA ASN A 545 -17.24 -9.52 -29.38
C ASN A 545 -17.18 -8.21 -30.20
N TYR A 546 -17.96 -8.12 -31.27
CA TYR A 546 -18.04 -6.96 -32.16
C TYR A 546 -19.49 -6.49 -32.27
N CYS A 547 -19.69 -5.27 -32.76
CA CYS A 547 -20.99 -4.71 -33.09
C CYS A 547 -20.83 -3.80 -34.32
N SER A 548 -21.93 -3.53 -35.03
CA SER A 548 -21.93 -2.56 -36.13
C SER A 548 -22.88 -1.40 -35.85
N PHE A 549 -22.46 -0.17 -36.13
CA PHE A 549 -23.32 1.01 -36.18
C PHE A 549 -23.57 1.39 -37.64
N ILE A 550 -24.83 1.37 -38.08
CA ILE A 550 -25.22 1.57 -39.46
C ILE A 550 -25.80 2.97 -39.64
N VAL A 551 -25.34 3.70 -40.66
CA VAL A 551 -25.84 5.03 -41.02
C VAL A 551 -26.35 5.03 -42.46
N GLY A 552 -27.67 5.20 -42.61
CA GLY A 552 -28.35 5.25 -43.90
C GLY A 552 -28.69 3.89 -44.49
N GLY A 553 -28.96 2.88 -43.66
CA GLY A 553 -29.32 1.53 -44.12
C GLY A 553 -30.77 1.42 -44.64
N TRP A 554 -31.14 0.24 -45.15
CA TRP A 554 -32.52 -0.12 -45.57
C TRP A 554 -33.13 0.87 -46.57
N GLY A 555 -32.41 1.17 -47.65
CA GLY A 555 -32.88 2.13 -48.64
C GLY A 555 -32.59 3.59 -48.28
N GLY A 556 -31.63 3.83 -47.37
CA GLY A 556 -31.00 5.14 -47.22
C GLY A 556 -31.39 5.90 -45.96
N GLY A 557 -32.29 5.36 -45.13
CA GLY A 557 -32.94 6.11 -44.05
C GLY A 557 -32.67 5.62 -42.64
N VAL A 558 -32.33 4.34 -42.45
CA VAL A 558 -32.22 3.75 -41.10
C VAL A 558 -30.85 4.02 -40.49
N VAL A 559 -30.84 4.37 -39.20
CA VAL A 559 -29.66 4.52 -38.36
C VAL A 559 -29.83 3.71 -37.09
N GLY A 560 -28.83 2.94 -36.69
CA GLY A 560 -28.90 2.15 -35.44
C GLY A 560 -27.74 1.18 -35.25
N LEU A 561 -27.67 0.58 -34.07
CA LEU A 561 -26.78 -0.55 -33.78
C LEU A 561 -27.38 -1.82 -34.35
N SER A 562 -26.58 -2.63 -35.05
CA SER A 562 -27.03 -3.87 -35.71
C SER A 562 -26.43 -5.09 -35.03
N ASN A 563 -27.22 -6.16 -35.01
CA ASN A 563 -26.93 -7.42 -34.35
C ASN A 563 -26.66 -7.27 -32.84
N ILE A 564 -27.49 -6.44 -32.21
CA ILE A 564 -27.68 -6.44 -30.75
C ILE A 564 -28.87 -7.34 -30.43
N ASP A 565 -28.69 -8.27 -29.51
CA ASP A 565 -29.67 -9.30 -29.16
C ASP A 565 -30.25 -10.05 -30.38
N THR A 566 -29.39 -10.33 -31.37
CA THR A 566 -29.74 -10.99 -32.64
C THR A 566 -30.68 -10.20 -33.55
N MET A 567 -30.90 -8.92 -33.27
CA MET A 567 -31.77 -8.03 -34.04
C MET A 567 -30.97 -7.08 -34.94
N ALA A 568 -31.43 -6.87 -36.17
CA ALA A 568 -30.81 -5.89 -37.07
C ALA A 568 -31.13 -4.45 -36.64
N ALA A 569 -30.39 -3.47 -37.16
CA ALA A 569 -30.55 -2.05 -36.79
C ALA A 569 -31.91 -1.42 -37.11
N VAL A 570 -32.79 -2.10 -37.85
CA VAL A 570 -34.19 -1.68 -38.09
C VAL A 570 -35.19 -2.32 -37.12
N GLU A 571 -34.75 -3.30 -36.33
CA GLU A 571 -35.63 -4.19 -35.55
C GLU A 571 -35.54 -3.94 -34.04
N ASN A 572 -34.53 -3.18 -33.58
CA ASN A 572 -34.25 -2.98 -32.16
C ASN A 572 -34.47 -1.54 -31.69
N ASP A 573 -34.37 -1.31 -30.38
CA ASP A 573 -34.70 -0.04 -29.72
C ASP A 573 -33.78 1.14 -30.12
N THR A 574 -32.64 0.86 -30.76
CA THR A 574 -31.74 1.89 -31.30
C THR A 574 -32.14 2.38 -32.69
N THR A 575 -33.20 1.81 -33.29
CA THR A 575 -33.68 2.21 -34.62
C THR A 575 -34.08 3.68 -34.62
N ARG A 576 -33.46 4.46 -35.49
CA ARG A 576 -33.75 5.87 -35.77
C ARG A 576 -33.72 6.10 -37.27
N TYR A 577 -34.19 7.28 -37.68
CA TYR A 577 -34.25 7.65 -39.10
C TYR A 577 -33.49 8.95 -39.35
N LEU A 578 -32.69 8.95 -40.42
CA LEU A 578 -31.96 10.12 -40.90
C LEU A 578 -32.19 10.26 -42.40
N GLU A 579 -32.67 11.42 -42.84
CA GLU A 579 -32.71 11.74 -44.26
C GLU A 579 -31.28 12.02 -44.75
N VAL A 580 -30.64 10.99 -45.33
CA VAL A 580 -29.29 11.11 -45.86
C VAL A 580 -29.31 11.92 -47.16
N LYS A 581 -28.62 13.06 -47.15
CA LYS A 581 -28.41 13.93 -48.30
C LYS A 581 -27.09 13.61 -48.97
N ASP A 582 -27.12 13.41 -50.28
CA ASP A 582 -25.92 13.14 -51.05
C ASP A 582 -24.98 14.36 -51.03
N ASN A 583 -23.69 14.08 -50.96
CA ASN A 583 -22.59 15.04 -50.87
C ASN A 583 -22.56 15.90 -49.59
N GLN A 584 -23.43 15.65 -48.62
CA GLN A 584 -23.40 16.27 -47.29
C GLN A 584 -22.46 15.50 -46.34
N TRP A 585 -21.56 16.23 -45.67
CA TRP A 585 -20.71 15.68 -44.62
C TRP A 585 -21.48 15.53 -43.31
N TYR A 586 -21.34 14.37 -42.68
CA TYR A 586 -21.87 14.05 -41.37
C TYR A 586 -20.72 13.73 -40.42
N THR A 587 -20.70 14.33 -39.23
CA THR A 587 -19.75 14.01 -38.16
C THR A 587 -20.27 12.82 -37.37
N ILE A 588 -19.57 11.69 -37.48
CA ILE A 588 -19.90 10.46 -36.78
C ILE A 588 -19.01 10.36 -35.53
N ARG A 589 -19.65 10.12 -34.38
CA ARG A 589 -18.97 9.90 -33.12
C ARG A 589 -19.51 8.63 -32.48
N LEU A 590 -18.63 7.71 -32.12
CA LEU A 590 -18.98 6.45 -31.47
C LEU A 590 -18.12 6.28 -30.22
N ARG A 591 -18.76 6.13 -29.06
CA ARG A 591 -18.13 5.87 -27.78
C ARG A 591 -18.47 4.47 -27.30
N VAL A 592 -17.47 3.73 -26.88
CA VAL A 592 -17.59 2.37 -26.35
C VAL A 592 -16.85 2.30 -25.02
N THR A 593 -17.59 2.16 -23.92
CA THR A 593 -17.07 2.03 -22.56
C THR A 593 -17.50 0.70 -21.94
N GLU A 594 -17.07 0.43 -20.71
CA GLU A 594 -17.49 -0.76 -19.96
C GLU A 594 -19.00 -0.81 -19.73
N GLN A 595 -19.60 0.36 -19.54
CA GLN A 595 -21.02 0.50 -19.20
C GLN A 595 -21.90 0.80 -20.41
N ARG A 596 -21.43 1.57 -21.41
CA ARG A 596 -22.31 2.06 -22.48
C ARG A 596 -21.71 2.03 -23.89
N VAL A 597 -22.59 1.85 -24.88
CA VAL A 597 -22.34 2.21 -26.29
C VAL A 597 -23.19 3.42 -26.63
N ILE A 598 -22.55 4.50 -27.07
CA ILE A 598 -23.24 5.74 -27.44
C ILE A 598 -22.75 6.21 -28.81
N ALA A 599 -23.68 6.54 -29.70
CA ALA A 599 -23.38 7.02 -31.04
C ALA A 599 -24.10 8.32 -31.34
N TRP A 600 -23.39 9.26 -31.96
CA TRP A 600 -23.91 10.56 -32.40
C TRP A 600 -23.65 10.82 -33.87
N ILE A 601 -24.56 11.56 -34.49
CA ILE A 601 -24.42 12.12 -35.84
C ILE A 601 -24.67 13.63 -35.71
N ASP A 602 -23.69 14.44 -36.14
CA ASP A 602 -23.74 15.91 -36.04
C ASP A 602 -24.10 16.45 -34.64
N GLY A 603 -23.72 15.69 -33.61
CA GLY A 603 -23.96 16.01 -32.19
C GLY A 603 -25.30 15.53 -31.63
N GLU A 604 -26.21 15.05 -32.47
CA GLU A 604 -27.46 14.41 -32.05
C GLU A 604 -27.21 12.94 -31.70
N GLU A 605 -27.80 12.47 -30.60
CA GLU A 605 -27.66 11.08 -30.12
C GLU A 605 -28.59 10.15 -30.88
N PHE A 606 -28.04 9.12 -31.52
CA PHE A 606 -28.78 8.13 -32.30
C PHE A 606 -28.86 6.77 -31.61
N ALA A 607 -27.91 6.44 -30.73
CA ALA A 607 -27.93 5.22 -29.92
C ALA A 607 -27.27 5.47 -28.56
N ASN A 608 -27.83 4.89 -27.50
CA ASN A 608 -27.30 4.95 -26.13
C ASN A 608 -27.86 3.75 -25.35
N ILE A 609 -27.04 2.71 -25.19
CA ILE A 609 -27.45 1.46 -24.56
C ILE A 609 -26.46 1.00 -23.50
N GLU A 610 -26.95 0.25 -22.52
CA GLU A 610 -26.11 -0.33 -21.46
C GLU A 610 -25.52 -1.67 -21.90
N VAL A 611 -24.19 -1.81 -21.82
CA VAL A 611 -23.48 -2.99 -22.31
C VAL A 611 -23.79 -4.24 -21.46
N ALA A 612 -24.27 -4.07 -20.23
CA ALA A 612 -24.64 -5.19 -19.37
C ALA A 612 -25.93 -5.91 -19.83
N ASP A 613 -26.82 -5.19 -20.51
CA ASP A 613 -28.17 -5.66 -20.80
C ASP A 613 -28.32 -6.29 -22.20
N HIS A 614 -27.27 -6.22 -23.02
CA HIS A 614 -27.32 -6.62 -24.42
C HIS A 614 -26.22 -7.63 -24.79
N LYS A 615 -26.55 -8.54 -25.70
CA LYS A 615 -25.59 -9.39 -26.41
C LYS A 615 -25.18 -8.70 -27.71
N PHE A 616 -23.89 -8.66 -27.98
CA PHE A 616 -23.32 -8.05 -29.18
C PHE A 616 -22.80 -9.13 -30.12
N ASP A 617 -23.06 -8.98 -31.41
CA ASP A 617 -22.46 -9.76 -32.47
C ASP A 617 -22.42 -8.93 -33.77
N ILE A 618 -21.96 -9.50 -34.88
CA ILE A 618 -22.03 -8.89 -36.21
C ILE A 618 -22.57 -9.87 -37.24
N TRP A 619 -23.24 -9.34 -38.26
CA TRP A 619 -23.65 -10.17 -39.40
C TRP A 619 -22.43 -10.60 -40.21
N TRP A 620 -22.52 -11.75 -40.88
CA TRP A 620 -21.40 -12.33 -41.64
C TRP A 620 -20.89 -11.39 -42.73
N GLU A 621 -21.74 -10.50 -43.26
CA GLU A 621 -21.39 -9.46 -44.22
C GLU A 621 -20.41 -8.41 -43.65
N GLN A 622 -20.38 -8.24 -42.33
CA GLN A 622 -19.52 -7.28 -41.62
C GLN A 622 -18.25 -7.93 -41.03
N GLU A 623 -18.19 -9.27 -40.99
CA GLU A 623 -17.01 -10.02 -40.54
C GLU A 623 -15.67 -9.57 -41.18
N PRO A 624 -15.61 -9.25 -42.50
CA PRO A 624 -14.39 -8.79 -43.14
C PRO A 624 -13.89 -7.43 -42.64
N VAL A 625 -14.76 -6.63 -42.03
CA VAL A 625 -14.53 -5.24 -41.60
C VAL A 625 -13.83 -5.17 -40.22
N ARG A 626 -13.72 -6.29 -39.50
CA ARG A 626 -13.02 -6.41 -38.21
C ARG A 626 -11.50 -6.16 -38.33
N PRO A 627 -10.82 -5.68 -37.27
CA PRO A 627 -11.35 -5.47 -35.92
C PRO A 627 -12.08 -4.13 -35.73
N PHE A 628 -11.65 -3.08 -36.42
CA PHE A 628 -12.38 -1.83 -36.57
C PHE A 628 -12.33 -1.41 -38.03
N GLY A 629 -13.46 -1.02 -38.62
CA GLY A 629 -13.50 -0.64 -40.02
C GLY A 629 -14.77 0.07 -40.42
N ILE A 630 -14.75 0.60 -41.64
CA ILE A 630 -15.84 1.38 -42.22
C ILE A 630 -16.12 0.80 -43.60
N ALA A 631 -17.38 0.47 -43.85
CA ALA A 631 -17.86 -0.06 -45.13
C ALA A 631 -19.08 0.72 -45.65
N SER A 632 -19.27 0.71 -46.96
CA SER A 632 -20.49 1.16 -47.63
C SER A 632 -21.15 -0.02 -48.36
N TRP A 633 -22.46 0.03 -48.53
CA TRP A 633 -23.27 -1.01 -49.17
C TRP A 633 -24.14 -0.39 -50.25
N ASN A 634 -24.08 -0.92 -51.47
CA ASN A 634 -24.70 -0.42 -52.70
C ASN A 634 -24.54 1.10 -52.92
N THR A 635 -23.49 1.66 -52.34
CA THR A 635 -23.28 3.09 -52.17
C THR A 635 -21.78 3.41 -52.25
N SER A 636 -21.43 4.56 -52.80
CA SER A 636 -20.10 5.16 -52.64
C SER A 636 -20.07 6.18 -51.51
N ALA A 637 -18.95 6.23 -50.81
CA ALA A 637 -18.76 7.07 -49.65
C ALA A 637 -17.40 7.75 -49.66
N GLU A 638 -17.31 8.88 -48.96
CA GLU A 638 -16.03 9.50 -48.63
C GLU A 638 -15.88 9.65 -47.12
N VAL A 639 -14.67 9.42 -46.61
CA VAL A 639 -14.38 9.44 -45.17
C VAL A 639 -13.11 10.26 -44.89
N ARG A 640 -13.12 11.08 -43.83
CA ARG A 640 -11.96 11.85 -43.39
C ARG A 640 -11.92 12.08 -41.88
N ASN A 641 -10.79 12.62 -41.40
CA ASN A 641 -10.62 13.06 -40.01
C ASN A 641 -10.85 11.98 -38.94
N ILE A 642 -10.45 10.75 -39.24
CA ILE A 642 -10.64 9.61 -38.34
C ILE A 642 -9.67 9.71 -37.16
N ARG A 643 -10.22 9.88 -35.95
CA ARG A 643 -9.48 10.08 -34.69
C ARG A 643 -10.00 9.09 -33.65
N LEU A 644 -9.07 8.50 -32.90
CA LEU A 644 -9.33 7.62 -31.77
C LEU A 644 -8.97 8.36 -30.48
N LEU A 645 -9.93 8.50 -29.58
CA LEU A 645 -9.79 9.16 -28.30
C LEU A 645 -10.00 8.13 -27.16
N PRO A 646 -9.39 8.35 -25.99
CA PRO A 646 -9.76 7.59 -24.80
C PRO A 646 -11.17 7.97 -24.35
N ALA A 647 -11.94 6.99 -23.87
CA ALA A 647 -13.23 7.23 -23.25
C ALA A 647 -13.29 6.56 -21.89
N VAL A 648 -13.95 7.22 -20.95
CA VAL A 648 -14.38 6.66 -19.67
C VAL A 648 -15.85 7.02 -19.49
N ASP A 649 -16.54 6.23 -18.68
CA ASP A 649 -17.90 6.53 -18.23
C ASP A 649 -17.96 7.87 -17.48
#